data_AF-A0A2C6C215-F1
#
_entry.id   AF-A0A2C6C215-F1
#
_cell.length_a   1.000
_cell.length_b   1.000
_cell.length_c   1.000
_cell.angle_alpha   90.00
_cell.angle_beta   90.00
_cell.angle_gamma   90.00
#
_symmetry.space_group_name_H-M   'P 1'
#
loop_
_entity.id
_entity.type
_entity.pdbx_description
1 polymer ?
#
loop_
_entity_poly.entity_id
_entity_poly.type
_entity_poly.pdbx_seq_one_letter_code
_entity_poly.pdbx_strand_id
1 'polypeptide(L)'
;MKSPKSLLLIVALLCFWGCNDEKDQTINWPDYLGGPDRNHFSALTQIDSTNVQSLEIAWTYATKDSGQIQANPLIIDGILYGVSPTVQAFALDAETGKELWTFGDPLTAWHSTSRGLAYWSDGGEARIFHSIGPHLYCLDAATGQAIESFGDGGKIDLHAGLPEVARDKFIISNTPGTIFEDLIIMPVRVSEDAGAAPGDIRAFNVETGELAWTFHTIPHPGEFGYESFPSDAYLNDEVGGANNWAGMSVDVERGMLFVPTGSAAYDFYGGNRPGENLFANCLLALDARTGERIWHYQTTHHDVWDRDLPAPPNLITVQQEGKSIDAVAQITKQGYVFVFDRETGTPLFPIDEVEVPASEVPGEMTWPTQPVPRQPAPFARQDYTIQEDGINHAAPDRAELLERLASTDRRPFAPPGFGGTLMLPGFDGGAEWGGAAADPDDGVIYINSNDMPWILTMVPTQSDVALAEYSPGERIYRIHCSSCHGADLKGSQQGNFPELLTIGDQLDRSTIAHIISNGKGMMPGMAQLSKEERNSVIDFILGLEKIEAAEVTTTSEAPSLPFKSTGYHKFLDADGHPAITPPWGTLSAIDLNSGNYRWQIPLGNEPGWHEPGSGTENYGGPIVTASGLLFIGATKDGMFRAFDKRTGRLLWEVELPAPAFATPSTYQVNGKQYIVIACGGTKLGTKKGNQYVAFSL
;
A
#
# COMPACT_ATOMS: atom_id res chain seq x y z
N MET A 1 -21.03 39.21 -86.49
CA MET A 1 -21.09 38.12 -85.48
C MET A 1 -20.33 38.56 -84.24
N LYS A 2 -20.79 38.12 -83.07
CA LYS A 2 -20.64 38.71 -81.72
C LYS A 2 -19.20 38.79 -81.16
N SER A 3 -18.98 39.76 -80.26
CA SER A 3 -17.80 39.99 -79.39
C SER A 3 -17.87 39.13 -78.10
N PRO A 4 -17.06 39.36 -77.03
CA PRO A 4 -15.58 39.44 -76.87
C PRO A 4 -15.10 38.56 -75.66
N LYS A 5 -13.81 38.65 -75.23
CA LYS A 5 -13.27 38.67 -73.82
C LYS A 5 -11.81 38.14 -73.78
N SER A 6 -10.82 38.95 -73.39
CA SER A 6 -10.34 39.27 -72.03
C SER A 6 -9.54 38.13 -71.37
N LEU A 7 -8.22 38.30 -71.22
CA LEU A 7 -7.37 37.46 -70.37
C LEU A 7 -6.66 38.37 -69.35
N LEU A 8 -7.18 38.38 -68.11
CA LEU A 8 -6.54 38.96 -66.94
C LEU A 8 -5.92 37.79 -66.15
N LEU A 9 -4.63 37.83 -65.87
CA LEU A 9 -3.94 36.86 -65.02
C LEU A 9 -4.09 37.35 -63.56
N ILE A 10 -4.94 36.70 -62.77
CA ILE A 10 -5.03 36.90 -61.32
C ILE A 10 -4.19 35.82 -60.65
N VAL A 11 -3.12 36.23 -59.97
CA VAL A 11 -2.39 35.42 -58.99
C VAL A 11 -3.21 35.44 -57.71
N ALA A 12 -3.86 34.34 -57.36
CA ALA A 12 -4.46 34.14 -56.05
C ALA A 12 -3.45 33.40 -55.16
N LEU A 13 -2.86 34.12 -54.20
CA LEU A 13 -2.29 33.51 -53.00
C LEU A 13 -3.44 32.89 -52.21
N LEU A 14 -3.56 31.57 -52.22
CA LEU A 14 -4.35 30.84 -51.23
C LEU A 14 -3.44 30.61 -50.01
N CYS A 15 -3.56 31.51 -49.04
CA CYS A 15 -3.18 31.20 -47.66
C CYS A 15 -4.10 30.06 -47.19
N PHE A 16 -3.60 28.82 -47.24
CA PHE A 16 -4.13 27.77 -46.39
C PHE A 16 -3.72 28.11 -44.96
N TRP A 17 -4.54 28.91 -44.27
CA TRP A 17 -4.70 28.73 -42.84
C TRP A 17 -5.32 27.35 -42.68
N GLY A 18 -4.46 26.35 -42.49
CA GLY A 18 -4.88 25.15 -41.78
C GLY A 18 -5.33 25.62 -40.41
N CYS A 19 -6.64 25.58 -40.16
CA CYS A 19 -7.12 25.25 -38.84
C CYS A 19 -6.51 23.88 -38.54
N ASN A 20 -5.33 23.85 -37.95
CA ASN A 20 -5.01 22.77 -37.03
C ASN A 20 -6.13 22.81 -36.02
N ASP A 21 -6.93 21.75 -35.95
CA ASP A 21 -7.76 21.52 -34.79
C ASP A 21 -6.80 21.53 -33.59
N GLU A 22 -6.78 22.62 -32.82
CA GLU A 22 -6.24 22.69 -31.46
C GLU A 22 -7.03 21.79 -30.48
N LYS A 23 -7.94 20.96 -31.02
CA LYS A 23 -8.82 20.05 -30.31
C LYS A 23 -8.16 18.70 -30.15
N ASP A 24 -7.28 18.63 -29.16
CA ASP A 24 -7.48 17.84 -27.93
C ASP A 24 -6.12 17.64 -27.28
N GLN A 25 -5.57 18.72 -26.71
CA GLN A 25 -4.30 18.69 -25.98
C GLN A 25 -4.50 18.15 -24.56
N THR A 26 -5.32 17.10 -24.41
CA THR A 26 -5.60 16.46 -23.12
C THR A 26 -4.70 15.23 -23.00
N ILE A 27 -3.99 15.11 -21.88
CA ILE A 27 -3.17 13.94 -21.55
C ILE A 27 -3.64 13.44 -20.20
N ASN A 28 -4.11 12.19 -20.21
CA ASN A 28 -4.77 11.54 -19.08
C ASN A 28 -3.75 10.94 -18.08
N TRP A 29 -4.25 10.65 -16.89
CA TRP A 29 -3.64 9.77 -15.89
C TRP A 29 -4.70 8.69 -15.57
N PRO A 30 -4.90 7.72 -16.48
CA PRO A 30 -6.15 6.96 -16.56
C PRO A 30 -6.24 5.82 -15.54
N ASP A 31 -5.10 5.35 -15.05
CA ASP A 31 -4.99 4.22 -14.15
C ASP A 31 -4.35 4.61 -12.83
N TYR A 32 -4.62 3.83 -11.79
CA TYR A 32 -3.91 3.95 -10.52
C TYR A 32 -2.40 3.92 -10.76
N LEU A 33 -1.68 4.92 -10.25
CA LEU A 33 -0.23 5.06 -10.43
C LEU A 33 0.23 5.25 -11.90
N GLY A 34 -0.67 5.74 -12.76
CA GLY A 34 -0.37 6.35 -14.06
C GLY A 34 -0.57 5.47 -15.28
N GLY A 35 -0.50 4.15 -15.12
CA GLY A 35 -0.67 3.20 -16.22
C GLY A 35 -0.78 1.75 -15.73
N PRO A 36 -1.12 0.81 -16.63
CA PRO A 36 -1.17 -0.62 -16.31
C PRO A 36 0.21 -1.20 -15.95
N ASP A 37 1.29 -0.57 -16.41
CA ASP A 37 2.68 -0.90 -16.10
C ASP A 37 3.13 -0.49 -14.69
N ARG A 38 2.34 0.38 -14.04
CA ARG A 38 2.60 1.00 -12.74
C ARG A 38 3.95 1.71 -12.69
N ASN A 39 4.40 2.32 -13.78
CA ASN A 39 5.70 3.01 -13.83
C ASN A 39 5.68 4.42 -13.23
N HIS A 40 4.51 5.00 -12.93
CA HIS A 40 4.39 6.37 -12.43
C HIS A 40 5.04 7.40 -13.36
N PHE A 41 5.11 7.07 -14.66
CA PHE A 41 5.82 7.84 -15.66
C PHE A 41 4.83 8.66 -16.49
N SER A 42 5.18 9.92 -16.76
CA SER A 42 4.48 10.75 -17.72
C SER A 42 5.39 11.21 -18.84
N ALA A 43 4.88 11.12 -20.07
CA ALA A 43 5.53 11.67 -21.26
C ALA A 43 5.49 13.21 -21.31
N LEU A 44 4.81 13.88 -20.37
CA LEU A 44 4.69 15.33 -20.35
C LEU A 44 6.03 16.03 -20.10
N THR A 45 6.25 17.13 -20.81
CA THR A 45 7.50 17.90 -20.75
C THR A 45 7.32 19.41 -20.57
N GLN A 46 6.11 19.90 -20.32
CA GLN A 46 5.87 21.35 -20.19
C GLN A 46 6.55 21.91 -18.94
N ILE A 47 6.50 21.18 -17.83
CA ILE A 47 7.24 21.49 -16.60
C ILE A 47 8.60 20.79 -16.68
N ASP A 48 9.69 21.55 -16.59
CA ASP A 48 11.06 21.06 -16.69
C ASP A 48 12.02 21.77 -15.71
N SER A 49 13.29 21.39 -15.73
CA SER A 49 14.30 21.95 -14.81
C SER A 49 14.57 23.45 -14.98
N THR A 50 14.13 24.07 -16.06
CA THR A 50 14.29 25.50 -16.34
C THR A 50 13.15 26.35 -15.80
N ASN A 51 11.96 25.76 -15.60
CA ASN A 51 10.74 26.49 -15.22
C ASN A 51 10.04 25.94 -13.96
N VAL A 52 10.44 24.78 -13.40
CA VAL A 52 9.81 24.18 -12.21
C VAL A 52 9.77 25.12 -11.00
N GLN A 53 10.69 26.09 -10.91
CA GLN A 53 10.69 27.11 -9.87
C GLN A 53 9.53 28.10 -9.94
N SER A 54 8.81 28.14 -11.06
CA SER A 54 7.65 28.99 -11.30
C SER A 54 6.32 28.27 -11.06
N LEU A 55 6.34 27.04 -10.52
CA LEU A 55 5.09 26.36 -10.15
C LEU A 55 4.34 27.12 -9.06
N GLU A 56 3.06 27.33 -9.30
CA GLU A 56 2.12 27.93 -8.36
C GLU A 56 0.91 27.00 -8.17
N ILE A 57 0.17 27.19 -7.07
CA ILE A 57 -1.10 26.51 -6.87
C ILE A 57 -2.09 27.00 -7.92
N ALA A 58 -2.53 26.08 -8.79
CA ALA A 58 -3.55 26.35 -9.79
C ALA A 58 -4.96 26.32 -9.17
N TRP A 59 -5.24 25.31 -8.34
CA TRP A 59 -6.48 25.19 -7.60
C TRP A 59 -6.32 24.30 -6.36
N THR A 60 -7.28 24.40 -5.45
CA THR A 60 -7.42 23.48 -4.31
C THR A 60 -8.87 23.02 -4.19
N TYR A 61 -9.06 21.79 -3.75
CA TYR A 61 -10.37 21.23 -3.39
C TYR A 61 -10.32 20.72 -1.96
N ALA A 62 -11.30 21.08 -1.14
CA ALA A 62 -11.40 20.62 0.24
C ALA A 62 -12.61 19.67 0.38
N THR A 63 -12.37 18.45 0.83
CA THR A 63 -13.43 17.49 1.14
C THR A 63 -14.17 17.92 2.42
N LYS A 64 -15.38 17.38 2.64
CA LYS A 64 -16.25 17.75 3.78
C LYS A 64 -15.79 17.16 5.12
N ASP A 65 -14.98 16.12 5.04
CA ASP A 65 -14.40 15.31 6.09
C ASP A 65 -12.88 15.56 6.19
N SER A 66 -12.20 14.98 7.18
CA SER A 66 -10.74 15.11 7.31
C SER A 66 -10.13 13.83 7.86
N GLY A 67 -8.87 13.57 7.51
CA GLY A 67 -8.18 12.35 7.89
C GLY A 67 -7.18 11.92 6.83
N GLN A 68 -6.64 10.71 6.99
CA GLN A 68 -5.66 10.17 6.07
C GLN A 68 -6.25 9.99 4.66
N ILE A 69 -5.51 10.44 3.64
CA ILE A 69 -5.80 10.21 2.22
C ILE A 69 -4.57 9.56 1.60
N GLN A 70 -4.75 8.37 1.03
CA GLN A 70 -3.70 7.63 0.30
C GLN A 70 -3.96 7.66 -1.22
N ALA A 71 -5.02 8.35 -1.64
CA ALA A 71 -5.56 8.27 -2.99
C ALA A 71 -4.64 8.90 -4.03
N ASN A 72 -4.26 8.11 -5.04
CA ASN A 72 -3.76 8.62 -6.31
C ASN A 72 -4.97 8.90 -7.20
N PRO A 73 -5.28 10.16 -7.55
CA PRO A 73 -6.45 10.48 -8.35
C PRO A 73 -6.26 10.06 -9.80
N LEU A 74 -7.35 9.61 -10.43
CA LEU A 74 -7.40 9.38 -11.88
C LEU A 74 -7.77 10.68 -12.58
N ILE A 75 -7.22 10.92 -13.78
CA ILE A 75 -7.64 12.02 -14.64
C ILE A 75 -7.94 11.48 -16.02
N ILE A 76 -9.20 11.54 -16.44
CA ILE A 76 -9.67 11.10 -17.75
C ILE A 76 -10.50 12.23 -18.38
N ASP A 77 -10.07 12.70 -19.54
CA ASP A 77 -10.80 13.63 -20.41
C ASP A 77 -11.23 14.91 -19.67
N GLY A 78 -10.31 15.47 -18.88
CA GLY A 78 -10.52 16.70 -18.11
C GLY A 78 -11.33 16.53 -16.82
N ILE A 79 -11.66 15.29 -16.43
CA ILE A 79 -12.31 14.97 -15.16
C ILE A 79 -11.33 14.28 -14.24
N LEU A 80 -11.20 14.79 -13.02
CA LEU A 80 -10.43 14.17 -11.94
C LEU A 80 -11.36 13.34 -11.07
N TYR A 81 -11.03 12.08 -10.82
CA TYR A 81 -11.73 11.20 -9.89
C TYR A 81 -10.84 10.94 -8.67
N GLY A 82 -11.39 11.16 -7.48
CA GLY A 82 -10.65 11.04 -6.21
C GLY A 82 -11.47 10.43 -5.10
N VAL A 83 -10.83 10.22 -3.95
CA VAL A 83 -11.45 9.62 -2.75
C VAL A 83 -11.20 10.49 -1.52
N SER A 84 -12.24 10.72 -0.73
CA SER A 84 -12.15 11.49 0.51
C SER A 84 -11.59 10.68 1.69
N PRO A 85 -11.19 11.32 2.81
CA PRO A 85 -10.79 10.64 4.04
C PRO A 85 -11.77 9.60 4.61
N THR A 86 -13.07 9.72 4.33
CA THR A 86 -14.12 8.78 4.74
C THR A 86 -14.61 7.90 3.60
N VAL A 87 -13.78 7.71 2.58
CA VAL A 87 -14.01 6.76 1.48
C VAL A 87 -15.23 7.15 0.61
N GLN A 88 -15.49 8.45 0.46
CA GLN A 88 -16.43 8.94 -0.55
C GLN A 88 -15.70 9.09 -1.89
N ALA A 89 -16.24 8.51 -2.96
CA ALA A 89 -15.75 8.79 -4.31
C ALA A 89 -16.29 10.16 -4.77
N PHE A 90 -15.48 10.94 -5.47
CA PHE A 90 -15.92 12.22 -6.04
C PHE A 90 -15.29 12.45 -7.41
N ALA A 91 -15.91 13.33 -8.19
CA ALA A 91 -15.35 13.85 -9.42
C ALA A 91 -15.25 15.37 -9.39
N LEU A 92 -14.17 15.90 -9.95
CA LEU A 92 -13.91 17.32 -10.13
C LEU A 92 -13.65 17.63 -11.60
N ASP A 93 -13.97 18.84 -12.02
CA ASP A 93 -13.36 19.45 -13.19
C ASP A 93 -11.85 19.61 -12.94
N ALA A 94 -11.01 18.95 -13.74
CA ALA A 94 -9.57 18.85 -13.48
C ALA A 94 -8.81 20.17 -13.75
N GLU A 95 -9.41 21.11 -14.49
CA GLU A 95 -8.81 22.43 -14.74
C GLU A 95 -9.06 23.38 -13.55
N THR A 96 -10.22 23.27 -12.89
CA THR A 96 -10.70 24.26 -11.91
C THR A 96 -10.84 23.73 -10.49
N GLY A 97 -10.81 22.41 -10.29
CA GLY A 97 -11.07 21.77 -8.99
C GLY A 97 -12.54 21.83 -8.55
N LYS A 98 -13.47 22.20 -9.45
CA LYS A 98 -14.90 22.31 -9.13
C LYS A 98 -15.53 20.93 -9.03
N GLU A 99 -16.19 20.64 -7.90
CA GLU A 99 -16.94 19.39 -7.70
C GLU A 99 -18.06 19.23 -8.74
N LEU A 100 -18.09 18.05 -9.36
CA LEU A 100 -19.11 17.60 -10.30
C LEU A 100 -20.13 16.70 -9.60
N TRP A 101 -19.64 15.70 -8.87
CA TRP A 101 -20.46 14.78 -8.08
C TRP A 101 -19.66 14.17 -6.92
N THR A 102 -20.37 13.65 -5.92
CA THR A 102 -19.82 12.86 -4.81
C THR A 102 -20.75 11.67 -4.54
N PHE A 103 -20.18 10.50 -4.24
CA PHE A 103 -20.87 9.25 -3.93
C PHE A 103 -20.43 8.69 -2.57
N GLY A 104 -21.38 8.11 -1.83
CA GLY A 104 -21.17 7.52 -0.51
C GLY A 104 -21.64 8.41 0.64
N ASP A 105 -21.92 7.81 1.79
CA ASP A 105 -22.34 8.49 3.02
C ASP A 105 -21.24 8.40 4.08
N PRO A 106 -20.64 9.54 4.51
CA PRO A 106 -19.52 9.56 5.44
C PRO A 106 -19.89 9.07 6.86
N LEU A 107 -21.19 9.03 7.19
CA LEU A 107 -21.68 8.60 8.50
C LEU A 107 -21.87 7.08 8.59
N THR A 108 -21.98 6.41 7.46
CA THR A 108 -22.20 4.95 7.38
C THR A 108 -21.06 4.21 6.70
N ALA A 109 -20.11 4.94 6.11
CA ALA A 109 -18.96 4.35 5.43
C ALA A 109 -18.04 3.62 6.41
N TRP A 110 -17.50 2.49 5.95
CA TRP A 110 -16.43 1.79 6.63
C TRP A 110 -15.25 2.74 6.81
N HIS A 111 -14.66 2.80 8.00
CA HIS A 111 -13.55 3.71 8.29
C HIS A 111 -12.20 3.22 7.71
N SER A 112 -12.19 2.74 6.47
CA SER A 112 -10.97 2.30 5.79
C SER A 112 -10.20 3.49 5.19
N THR A 113 -8.92 3.27 4.84
CA THR A 113 -8.26 4.10 3.83
C THR A 113 -8.61 3.61 2.42
N SER A 114 -8.41 4.47 1.43
CA SER A 114 -8.47 4.11 0.01
C SER A 114 -7.30 4.76 -0.74
N ARG A 115 -6.73 4.01 -1.67
CA ARG A 115 -5.62 4.40 -2.56
C ARG A 115 -6.09 4.89 -3.92
N GLY A 116 -7.37 4.80 -4.23
CA GLY A 116 -7.92 5.37 -5.46
C GLY A 116 -9.14 4.63 -5.97
N LEU A 117 -9.36 4.77 -7.28
CA LEU A 117 -10.48 4.25 -8.04
C LEU A 117 -9.95 3.49 -9.25
N ALA A 118 -10.79 2.69 -9.90
CA ALA A 118 -10.50 2.12 -11.22
C ALA A 118 -11.50 2.62 -12.25
N TYR A 119 -11.06 2.77 -13.50
CA TYR A 119 -11.87 3.29 -14.61
C TYR A 119 -11.94 2.28 -15.74
N TRP A 120 -13.12 2.12 -16.33
CA TRP A 120 -13.30 1.31 -17.54
C TRP A 120 -14.23 2.02 -18.53
N SER A 121 -14.00 1.83 -19.82
CA SER A 121 -14.90 2.26 -20.89
C SER A 121 -14.77 1.38 -22.13
N ASP A 122 -15.88 1.19 -22.83
CA ASP A 122 -15.95 0.60 -24.17
C ASP A 122 -16.07 1.65 -25.29
N GLY A 123 -15.94 2.94 -24.95
CA GLY A 123 -16.16 4.08 -25.84
C GLY A 123 -17.62 4.54 -25.94
N GLY A 124 -18.57 3.82 -25.35
CA GLY A 124 -19.97 4.20 -25.22
C GLY A 124 -20.36 4.52 -23.77
N GLU A 125 -20.03 3.62 -22.86
CA GLU A 125 -20.21 3.78 -21.41
C GLU A 125 -18.88 4.01 -20.72
N ALA A 126 -18.91 4.73 -19.60
CA ALA A 126 -17.74 4.98 -18.76
C ALA A 126 -18.09 4.69 -17.30
N ARG A 127 -17.26 3.89 -16.64
CA ARG A 127 -17.53 3.35 -15.30
C ARG A 127 -16.39 3.68 -14.36
N ILE A 128 -16.76 4.01 -13.12
CA ILE A 128 -15.84 4.13 -11.99
C ILE A 128 -16.13 3.01 -11.01
N PHE A 129 -15.10 2.24 -10.66
CA PHE A 129 -15.17 1.20 -9.65
C PHE A 129 -14.60 1.71 -8.33
N HIS A 130 -15.38 1.54 -7.26
CA HIS A 130 -15.05 2.07 -5.93
C HIS A 130 -15.30 1.03 -4.84
N SER A 131 -14.30 0.77 -4.00
CA SER A 131 -14.44 -0.18 -2.90
C SER A 131 -14.81 0.53 -1.60
N ILE A 132 -15.85 0.05 -0.92
CA ILE A 132 -16.27 0.49 0.42
C ILE A 132 -16.47 -0.74 1.30
N GLY A 133 -15.53 -0.97 2.22
CA GLY A 133 -15.51 -2.18 3.03
C GLY A 133 -15.34 -3.43 2.15
N PRO A 134 -16.19 -4.47 2.31
CA PRO A 134 -16.15 -5.66 1.47
C PRO A 134 -16.88 -5.49 0.14
N HIS A 135 -17.39 -4.30 -0.20
CA HIS A 135 -18.19 -4.13 -1.41
C HIS A 135 -17.42 -3.37 -2.49
N LEU A 136 -17.53 -3.85 -3.73
CA LEU A 136 -17.12 -3.12 -4.93
C LEU A 136 -18.35 -2.53 -5.60
N TYR A 137 -18.44 -1.21 -5.66
CA TYR A 137 -19.48 -0.47 -6.37
C TYR A 137 -19.05 -0.16 -7.79
N CYS A 138 -20.02 -0.18 -8.72
CA CYS A 138 -19.86 0.31 -10.08
C CYS A 138 -20.69 1.57 -10.27
N LEU A 139 -20.04 2.68 -10.61
CA LEU A 139 -20.66 3.99 -10.75
C LEU A 139 -20.59 4.45 -12.20
N ASP A 140 -21.62 5.15 -12.67
CA ASP A 140 -21.55 5.94 -13.90
C ASP A 140 -20.50 7.05 -13.70
N ALA A 141 -19.52 7.13 -14.60
CA ALA A 141 -18.41 8.07 -14.46
C ALA A 141 -18.87 9.54 -14.54
N ALA A 142 -19.91 9.84 -15.32
CA ALA A 142 -20.39 11.21 -15.51
C ALA A 142 -21.25 11.70 -14.34
N THR A 143 -22.04 10.81 -13.71
CA THR A 143 -23.02 11.20 -12.69
C THR A 143 -22.69 10.72 -11.28
N GLY A 144 -21.77 9.77 -11.12
CA GLY A 144 -21.44 9.14 -9.84
C GLY A 144 -22.57 8.27 -9.26
N GLN A 145 -23.57 7.91 -10.07
CA GLN A 145 -24.70 7.09 -9.63
C GLN A 145 -24.34 5.61 -9.78
N ALA A 146 -24.72 4.78 -8.81
CA ALA A 146 -24.51 3.34 -8.93
C ALA A 146 -25.29 2.78 -10.11
N ILE A 147 -24.63 1.95 -10.93
CA ILE A 147 -25.23 1.30 -12.09
C ILE A 147 -26.00 0.07 -11.60
N GLU A 148 -27.32 0.19 -11.46
CA GLU A 148 -28.16 -0.84 -10.81
C GLU A 148 -28.03 -2.25 -11.40
N SER A 149 -27.64 -2.38 -12.66
CA SER A 149 -27.44 -3.67 -13.34
C SER A 149 -26.15 -4.40 -12.97
N PHE A 150 -25.22 -3.75 -12.29
CA PHE A 150 -23.97 -4.37 -11.83
C PHE A 150 -24.18 -5.08 -10.49
N GLY A 151 -23.99 -6.40 -10.45
CA GLY A 151 -24.14 -7.20 -9.24
C GLY A 151 -25.54 -7.08 -8.60
N ASP A 152 -25.57 -6.89 -7.28
CA ASP A 152 -26.78 -6.66 -6.50
C ASP A 152 -26.97 -5.16 -6.22
N GLY A 153 -27.75 -4.49 -7.06
CA GLY A 153 -28.11 -3.09 -6.88
C GLY A 153 -26.92 -2.11 -7.07
N GLY A 154 -26.01 -2.43 -7.99
CA GLY A 154 -24.84 -1.61 -8.33
C GLY A 154 -23.57 -1.93 -7.56
N LYS A 155 -23.52 -3.08 -6.88
CA LYS A 155 -22.34 -3.55 -6.15
C LYS A 155 -22.23 -5.07 -6.11
N ILE A 156 -21.03 -5.56 -5.84
CA ILE A 156 -20.75 -6.95 -5.50
C ILE A 156 -20.12 -7.06 -4.11
N ASP A 157 -20.16 -8.26 -3.52
CA ASP A 157 -19.46 -8.59 -2.29
C ASP A 157 -18.13 -9.31 -2.61
N LEU A 158 -17.04 -8.79 -2.06
CA LEU A 158 -15.68 -9.33 -2.18
C LEU A 158 -15.47 -10.58 -1.33
N HIS A 159 -16.50 -11.21 -0.77
CA HIS A 159 -16.47 -12.60 -0.31
C HIS A 159 -16.84 -13.59 -1.42
N ALA A 160 -17.39 -13.13 -2.55
CA ALA A 160 -17.78 -14.00 -3.66
C ALA A 160 -16.58 -14.86 -4.13
N GLY A 161 -16.81 -16.17 -4.28
CA GLY A 161 -15.80 -17.12 -4.72
C GLY A 161 -14.88 -17.68 -3.62
N LEU A 162 -14.99 -17.21 -2.37
CA LEU A 162 -14.21 -17.75 -1.25
C LEU A 162 -14.87 -18.99 -0.62
N PRO A 163 -14.11 -19.84 0.09
CA PRO A 163 -14.67 -20.98 0.80
C PRO A 163 -15.58 -20.53 1.96
N GLU A 164 -16.50 -21.42 2.38
CA GLU A 164 -17.50 -21.12 3.43
C GLU A 164 -16.86 -20.67 4.76
N VAL A 165 -15.68 -21.22 5.10
CA VAL A 165 -14.89 -20.84 6.29
C VAL A 165 -14.48 -19.37 6.31
N ALA A 166 -14.52 -18.70 5.14
CA ALA A 166 -14.17 -17.29 5.00
C ALA A 166 -15.38 -16.36 4.91
N ARG A 167 -16.62 -16.86 4.94
CA ARG A 167 -17.84 -16.08 4.68
C ARG A 167 -17.98 -14.85 5.58
N ASP A 168 -17.62 -14.98 6.85
CA ASP A 168 -17.81 -13.93 7.86
C ASP A 168 -16.48 -13.31 8.31
N LYS A 169 -15.37 -13.63 7.63
CA LYS A 169 -14.02 -13.15 7.97
C LYS A 169 -13.80 -11.72 7.45
N PHE A 170 -12.86 -10.99 8.05
CA PHE A 170 -12.57 -9.62 7.62
C PHE A 170 -11.95 -9.57 6.21
N ILE A 171 -12.63 -8.87 5.31
CA ILE A 171 -12.14 -8.56 3.95
C ILE A 171 -12.51 -7.13 3.59
N ILE A 172 -11.53 -6.39 3.09
CA ILE A 172 -11.77 -5.11 2.42
C ILE A 172 -10.87 -4.99 1.18
N SER A 173 -11.11 -3.97 0.38
CA SER A 173 -10.12 -3.53 -0.62
C SER A 173 -9.86 -2.04 -0.47
N ASN A 174 -8.62 -1.70 -0.12
CA ASN A 174 -8.13 -0.31 -0.04
C ASN A 174 -7.31 0.09 -1.27
N THR A 175 -6.95 -0.85 -2.15
CA THR A 175 -6.32 -0.57 -3.45
C THR A 175 -7.35 -0.76 -4.56
N PRO A 176 -7.44 0.13 -5.57
CA PRO A 176 -8.36 -0.10 -6.67
C PRO A 176 -8.03 -1.38 -7.46
N GLY A 177 -9.08 -2.00 -8.03
CA GLY A 177 -8.93 -3.14 -8.92
C GLY A 177 -8.13 -2.82 -10.17
N THR A 178 -7.50 -3.83 -10.76
CA THR A 178 -6.79 -3.69 -12.04
C THR A 178 -7.72 -4.11 -13.17
N ILE A 179 -7.88 -3.21 -14.15
CA ILE A 179 -8.72 -3.45 -15.33
C ILE A 179 -7.90 -4.16 -16.40
N PHE A 180 -8.49 -5.19 -16.99
CA PHE A 180 -7.96 -5.86 -18.16
C PHE A 180 -9.12 -6.34 -19.03
N GLU A 181 -9.22 -5.84 -20.26
CA GLU A 181 -10.34 -6.12 -21.17
C GLU A 181 -11.71 -5.83 -20.50
N ASP A 182 -12.57 -6.83 -20.35
CA ASP A 182 -13.86 -6.77 -19.69
C ASP A 182 -13.82 -7.27 -18.23
N LEU A 183 -12.62 -7.37 -17.64
CA LEU A 183 -12.40 -7.85 -16.27
C LEU A 183 -11.87 -6.74 -15.36
N ILE A 184 -12.35 -6.76 -14.12
CA ILE A 184 -11.72 -6.10 -12.97
C ILE A 184 -11.17 -7.17 -12.03
N ILE A 185 -9.85 -7.20 -11.86
CA ILE A 185 -9.16 -8.10 -10.95
C ILE A 185 -8.97 -7.37 -9.62
N MET A 186 -9.47 -7.97 -8.54
CA MET A 186 -9.58 -7.30 -7.24
C MET A 186 -8.43 -7.66 -6.29
N PRO A 187 -7.65 -6.66 -5.83
CA PRO A 187 -6.81 -6.81 -4.64
C PRO A 187 -7.68 -6.84 -3.38
N VAL A 188 -7.25 -7.56 -2.35
CA VAL A 188 -7.91 -7.57 -1.04
C VAL A 188 -6.90 -7.47 0.10
N ARG A 189 -7.34 -6.84 1.19
CA ARG A 189 -6.69 -6.86 2.49
C ARG A 189 -7.51 -7.73 3.43
N VAL A 190 -6.82 -8.62 4.13
CA VAL A 190 -7.38 -9.50 5.15
C VAL A 190 -6.73 -9.21 6.50
N SER A 191 -7.08 -9.96 7.54
CA SER A 191 -6.44 -9.86 8.86
C SER A 191 -4.98 -10.31 8.79
N GLU A 192 -4.11 -9.69 9.58
CA GLU A 192 -2.72 -10.14 9.82
C GLU A 192 -2.68 -11.24 10.91
N ASP A 193 -3.74 -11.35 11.73
CA ASP A 193 -3.88 -12.34 12.82
C ASP A 193 -4.33 -13.73 12.35
N ALA A 194 -4.17 -14.72 13.24
CA ALA A 194 -4.74 -16.06 13.10
C ALA A 194 -6.23 -16.01 12.71
N GLY A 195 -6.61 -16.85 11.77
CA GLY A 195 -7.96 -16.91 11.22
C GLY A 195 -8.32 -15.78 10.26
N ALA A 196 -7.32 -15.16 9.62
CA ALA A 196 -7.52 -14.37 8.43
C ALA A 196 -8.30 -15.14 7.34
N ALA A 197 -8.96 -14.40 6.43
CA ALA A 197 -9.51 -14.99 5.22
C ALA A 197 -8.37 -15.41 4.28
N PRO A 198 -8.57 -16.40 3.38
CA PRO A 198 -7.69 -16.62 2.25
C PRO A 198 -7.61 -15.37 1.38
N GLY A 199 -6.41 -15.05 0.93
CA GLY A 199 -6.09 -13.88 0.13
C GLY A 199 -6.34 -14.03 -1.37
N ASP A 200 -7.28 -14.90 -1.77
CA ASP A 200 -7.48 -15.33 -3.15
C ASP A 200 -7.70 -14.17 -4.12
N ILE A 201 -7.06 -14.29 -5.29
CA ILE A 201 -7.13 -13.29 -6.37
C ILE A 201 -8.32 -13.62 -7.25
N ARG A 202 -9.19 -12.64 -7.48
CA ARG A 202 -10.47 -12.85 -8.16
C ARG A 202 -10.73 -11.79 -9.21
N ALA A 203 -11.25 -12.23 -10.34
CA ALA A 203 -11.69 -11.35 -11.42
C ALA A 203 -13.20 -11.37 -11.56
N PHE A 204 -13.77 -10.20 -11.81
CA PHE A 204 -15.18 -10.01 -12.06
C PHE A 204 -15.39 -9.34 -13.41
N ASN A 205 -16.45 -9.68 -14.12
CA ASN A 205 -16.80 -8.98 -15.33
C ASN A 205 -17.24 -7.54 -15.00
N VAL A 206 -16.64 -6.55 -15.65
CA VAL A 206 -16.87 -5.11 -15.39
C VAL A 206 -18.29 -4.67 -15.72
N GLU A 207 -18.98 -5.40 -16.61
CA GLU A 207 -20.33 -5.06 -17.03
C GLU A 207 -21.39 -5.52 -16.02
N THR A 208 -21.25 -6.76 -15.56
CA THR A 208 -22.27 -7.51 -14.82
C THR A 208 -21.94 -7.72 -13.35
N GLY A 209 -20.66 -7.70 -12.98
CA GLY A 209 -20.17 -8.07 -11.65
C GLY A 209 -20.09 -9.58 -11.42
N GLU A 210 -20.32 -10.42 -12.42
CA GLU A 210 -20.20 -11.87 -12.29
C GLU A 210 -18.73 -12.28 -12.06
N LEU A 211 -18.50 -13.24 -11.14
CA LEU A 211 -17.18 -13.81 -10.90
C LEU A 211 -16.73 -14.60 -12.15
N ALA A 212 -15.62 -14.20 -12.74
CA ALA A 212 -15.05 -14.83 -13.93
C ALA A 212 -14.08 -15.96 -13.57
N TRP A 213 -13.17 -15.73 -12.63
CA TRP A 213 -12.21 -16.73 -12.14
C TRP A 213 -11.69 -16.38 -10.74
N THR A 214 -11.18 -17.41 -10.06
CA THR A 214 -10.49 -17.34 -8.76
C THR A 214 -9.15 -18.07 -8.88
N PHE A 215 -8.08 -17.44 -8.41
CA PHE A 215 -6.79 -18.07 -8.14
C PHE A 215 -6.62 -18.23 -6.63
N HIS A 216 -6.56 -19.47 -6.15
CA HIS A 216 -6.39 -19.76 -4.73
C HIS A 216 -4.94 -19.52 -4.30
N THR A 217 -4.72 -18.59 -3.36
CA THR A 217 -3.36 -18.30 -2.86
C THR A 217 -2.95 -19.25 -1.74
N ILE A 218 -3.93 -19.86 -1.07
CA ILE A 218 -3.77 -21.08 -0.27
C ILE A 218 -4.31 -22.24 -1.13
N PRO A 219 -3.44 -23.05 -1.75
CA PRO A 219 -3.88 -23.97 -2.79
C PRO A 219 -4.78 -25.09 -2.27
N HIS A 220 -5.70 -25.55 -3.13
CA HIS A 220 -6.57 -26.69 -2.88
C HIS A 220 -5.94 -28.03 -3.33
N PRO A 221 -6.49 -29.19 -2.90
CA PRO A 221 -5.97 -30.49 -3.32
C PRO A 221 -5.88 -30.63 -4.85
N GLY A 222 -4.68 -30.94 -5.36
CA GLY A 222 -4.40 -31.07 -6.79
C GLY A 222 -3.88 -29.81 -7.46
N GLU A 223 -3.87 -28.67 -6.77
CA GLU A 223 -3.27 -27.42 -7.25
C GLU A 223 -1.77 -27.35 -6.91
N PHE A 224 -1.03 -26.56 -7.68
CA PHE A 224 0.39 -26.33 -7.41
C PHE A 224 0.56 -25.60 -6.08
N GLY A 225 1.54 -26.02 -5.26
CA GLY A 225 1.82 -25.41 -3.97
C GLY A 225 1.05 -26.03 -2.80
N TYR A 226 0.06 -26.91 -3.04
CA TYR A 226 -0.73 -27.55 -1.99
C TYR A 226 0.13 -28.24 -0.92
N GLU A 227 1.19 -28.95 -1.33
CA GLU A 227 2.11 -29.66 -0.44
C GLU A 227 3.00 -28.73 0.41
N SER A 228 2.96 -27.41 0.18
CA SER A 228 3.72 -26.42 0.95
C SER A 228 2.99 -25.95 2.22
N PHE A 229 1.77 -26.45 2.43
CA PHE A 229 0.93 -26.20 3.60
C PHE A 229 0.49 -27.53 4.23
N PRO A 230 -0.04 -27.50 5.46
CA PRO A 230 -0.84 -28.61 5.98
C PRO A 230 -1.97 -28.97 5.02
N SER A 231 -2.26 -30.27 4.89
CA SER A 231 -3.25 -30.78 3.92
C SER A 231 -4.67 -30.23 4.10
N ASP A 232 -4.99 -29.70 5.28
CA ASP A 232 -6.28 -29.11 5.64
C ASP A 232 -6.26 -27.58 5.69
N ALA A 233 -5.15 -26.92 5.34
CA ALA A 233 -4.99 -25.46 5.45
C ALA A 233 -6.12 -24.67 4.76
N TYR A 234 -6.58 -25.11 3.58
CA TYR A 234 -7.67 -24.48 2.83
C TYR A 234 -9.05 -24.57 3.50
N LEU A 235 -9.21 -25.43 4.51
CA LEU A 235 -10.42 -25.56 5.34
C LEU A 235 -10.18 -25.12 6.78
N ASN A 236 -8.97 -24.66 7.10
CA ASN A 236 -8.57 -24.39 8.47
C ASN A 236 -9.00 -22.98 8.86
N ASP A 237 -9.82 -22.87 9.91
CA ASP A 237 -10.33 -21.59 10.39
C ASP A 237 -9.24 -20.67 10.95
N GLU A 238 -8.05 -21.20 11.28
CA GLU A 238 -6.89 -20.47 11.82
C GLU A 238 -5.88 -20.02 10.74
N VAL A 239 -5.95 -20.57 9.53
CA VAL A 239 -4.99 -20.28 8.44
C VAL A 239 -5.63 -19.37 7.39
N GLY A 240 -4.87 -18.40 6.91
CA GLY A 240 -5.32 -17.39 5.95
C GLY A 240 -4.17 -16.53 5.44
N GLY A 241 -4.46 -15.33 4.94
CA GLY A 241 -3.43 -14.43 4.41
C GLY A 241 -3.07 -14.76 2.97
N ALA A 242 -1.79 -14.57 2.60
CA ALA A 242 -1.29 -14.66 1.23
C ALA A 242 -2.07 -13.75 0.26
N ASN A 243 -2.47 -12.57 0.73
CA ASN A 243 -3.34 -11.65 0.01
C ASN A 243 -2.58 -10.61 -0.82
N ASN A 244 -3.19 -10.12 -1.90
CA ASN A 244 -2.70 -8.94 -2.61
C ASN A 244 -3.38 -7.68 -2.08
N TRP A 245 -2.78 -7.02 -1.08
CA TRP A 245 -3.24 -5.69 -0.65
C TRP A 245 -2.53 -4.55 -1.40
N ALA A 246 -1.40 -4.84 -2.05
CA ALA A 246 -0.54 -3.86 -2.68
C ALA A 246 -1.09 -3.31 -4.02
N GLY A 247 -1.87 -4.12 -4.75
CA GLY A 247 -2.25 -3.84 -6.13
C GLY A 247 -1.39 -4.61 -7.13
N MET A 248 -1.70 -4.48 -8.42
CA MET A 248 -1.12 -5.28 -9.50
C MET A 248 -0.69 -4.41 -10.68
N SER A 249 0.19 -4.93 -11.52
CA SER A 249 0.46 -4.40 -12.86
C SER A 249 0.09 -5.43 -13.93
N VAL A 250 -0.17 -4.96 -15.14
CA VAL A 250 -0.58 -5.81 -16.26
C VAL A 250 0.16 -5.44 -17.54
N ASP A 251 0.76 -6.43 -18.18
CA ASP A 251 1.21 -6.33 -19.56
C ASP A 251 -0.01 -6.58 -20.46
N VAL A 252 -0.62 -5.49 -20.91
CA VAL A 252 -1.89 -5.54 -21.67
C VAL A 252 -1.72 -6.29 -22.99
N GLU A 253 -0.57 -6.17 -23.64
CA GLU A 253 -0.33 -6.81 -24.94
C GLU A 253 -0.27 -8.34 -24.79
N ARG A 254 0.41 -8.82 -23.75
CA ARG A 254 0.54 -10.26 -23.49
C ARG A 254 -0.64 -10.84 -22.70
N GLY A 255 -1.43 -10.00 -22.04
CA GLY A 255 -2.45 -10.42 -21.09
C GLY A 255 -1.86 -11.08 -19.85
N MET A 256 -0.70 -10.60 -19.38
CA MET A 256 -0.03 -11.11 -18.19
C MET A 256 -0.23 -10.16 -17.02
N LEU A 257 -0.80 -10.68 -15.94
CA LEU A 257 -1.02 -9.98 -14.68
C LEU A 257 0.08 -10.33 -13.68
N PHE A 258 0.68 -9.32 -13.05
CA PHE A 258 1.70 -9.47 -12.03
C PHE A 258 1.15 -9.12 -10.65
N VAL A 259 1.14 -10.11 -9.75
CA VAL A 259 0.46 -10.02 -8.46
C VAL A 259 1.44 -10.23 -7.31
N PRO A 260 1.78 -9.18 -6.55
CA PRO A 260 2.52 -9.30 -5.30
C PRO A 260 1.59 -9.78 -4.17
N THR A 261 1.98 -10.83 -3.45
CA THR A 261 1.24 -11.32 -2.28
C THR A 261 1.97 -11.01 -0.97
N GLY A 262 1.18 -10.85 0.09
CA GLY A 262 1.63 -10.72 1.47
C GLY A 262 1.90 -12.07 2.12
N SER A 263 2.20 -12.03 3.41
CA SER A 263 2.48 -13.17 4.26
C SER A 263 1.23 -14.03 4.53
N ALA A 264 1.46 -15.30 4.86
CA ALA A 264 0.40 -16.16 5.37
C ALA A 264 0.18 -15.83 6.86
N ALA A 265 -1.09 -15.77 7.29
CA ALA A 265 -1.43 -15.44 8.66
C ALA A 265 -1.28 -16.66 9.58
N TYR A 266 -0.81 -16.53 10.82
CA TYR A 266 -0.44 -15.29 11.52
C TYR A 266 0.97 -14.81 11.15
N ASP A 267 1.16 -13.51 10.96
CA ASP A 267 2.40 -12.93 10.39
C ASP A 267 3.68 -13.17 11.22
N PHE A 268 3.57 -13.38 12.53
CA PHE A 268 4.72 -13.47 13.44
C PHE A 268 4.92 -14.85 14.09
N TYR A 269 4.04 -15.80 13.77
CA TYR A 269 4.18 -17.19 14.19
C TYR A 269 3.52 -18.13 13.17
N GLY A 270 4.28 -19.05 12.59
CA GLY A 270 3.90 -20.00 11.56
C GLY A 270 3.60 -21.41 12.05
N GLY A 271 3.56 -21.66 13.36
CA GLY A 271 3.31 -23.01 13.91
C GLY A 271 1.94 -23.63 13.56
N ASN A 272 0.94 -22.83 13.19
CA ASN A 272 -0.35 -23.29 12.64
C ASN A 272 -0.30 -23.64 11.15
N ARG A 273 0.76 -23.22 10.45
CA ARG A 273 0.93 -23.35 8.99
C ARG A 273 2.34 -23.86 8.64
N PRO A 274 2.81 -25.00 9.19
CA PRO A 274 4.14 -25.51 8.88
C PRO A 274 4.31 -25.77 7.38
N GLY A 275 5.44 -25.34 6.81
CA GLY A 275 5.78 -25.50 5.40
C GLY A 275 6.21 -24.19 4.75
N GLU A 276 6.59 -24.24 3.47
CA GLU A 276 7.07 -23.09 2.72
C GLU A 276 5.99 -22.01 2.48
N ASN A 277 4.72 -22.41 2.55
CA ASN A 277 3.53 -21.54 2.45
C ASN A 277 3.32 -20.87 1.09
N LEU A 278 3.51 -21.57 -0.03
CA LEU A 278 3.18 -21.05 -1.36
C LEU A 278 1.67 -20.90 -1.53
N PHE A 279 1.12 -19.72 -1.83
CA PHE A 279 1.75 -18.57 -2.51
C PHE A 279 1.86 -17.28 -1.67
N ALA A 280 2.24 -17.38 -0.39
CA ALA A 280 2.60 -16.22 0.43
C ALA A 280 3.93 -15.60 -0.02
N ASN A 281 4.08 -14.28 0.13
CA ASN A 281 5.27 -13.49 -0.20
C ASN A 281 5.79 -13.74 -1.64
N CYS A 282 4.87 -13.89 -2.59
CA CYS A 282 5.19 -14.23 -3.97
C CYS A 282 4.95 -13.05 -4.91
N LEU A 283 5.83 -12.90 -5.88
CA LEU A 283 5.46 -12.27 -7.15
C LEU A 283 4.90 -13.36 -8.06
N LEU A 284 3.58 -13.34 -8.29
CA LEU A 284 2.90 -14.22 -9.23
C LEU A 284 2.84 -13.58 -10.61
N ALA A 285 2.96 -14.37 -11.67
CA ALA A 285 2.55 -14.01 -13.02
C ALA A 285 1.41 -14.94 -13.44
N LEU A 286 0.25 -14.35 -13.72
CA LEU A 286 -0.98 -15.04 -14.09
C LEU A 286 -1.42 -14.61 -15.50
N ASP A 287 -2.10 -15.48 -16.21
CA ASP A 287 -2.89 -15.07 -17.38
C ASP A 287 -4.10 -14.24 -16.89
N ALA A 288 -4.21 -12.99 -17.35
CA ALA A 288 -5.21 -12.06 -16.84
C ALA A 288 -6.66 -12.45 -17.19
N ARG A 289 -6.86 -13.26 -18.25
CA ARG A 289 -8.19 -13.70 -18.71
C ARG A 289 -8.72 -14.89 -17.93
N THR A 290 -7.82 -15.76 -17.48
CA THR A 290 -8.18 -17.07 -16.92
C THR A 290 -7.76 -17.25 -15.46
N GLY A 291 -6.82 -16.44 -14.97
CA GLY A 291 -6.19 -16.63 -13.66
C GLY A 291 -5.18 -17.77 -13.61
N GLU A 292 -4.89 -18.43 -14.74
CA GLU A 292 -3.95 -19.54 -14.77
C GLU A 292 -2.52 -19.09 -14.45
N ARG A 293 -1.82 -19.85 -13.60
CA ARG A 293 -0.45 -19.53 -13.19
C ARG A 293 0.53 -19.76 -14.34
N ILE A 294 1.25 -18.71 -14.73
CA ILE A 294 2.34 -18.76 -15.70
C ILE A 294 3.64 -19.11 -14.95
N TRP A 295 4.06 -18.24 -14.03
CA TRP A 295 5.19 -18.46 -13.14
C TRP A 295 4.98 -17.76 -11.80
N HIS A 296 5.84 -18.03 -10.82
CA HIS A 296 5.91 -17.27 -9.57
C HIS A 296 7.33 -17.28 -9.02
N TYR A 297 7.63 -16.33 -8.14
CA TYR A 297 8.84 -16.32 -7.33
C TYR A 297 8.49 -15.93 -5.89
N GLN A 298 8.86 -16.75 -4.91
CA GLN A 298 8.66 -16.45 -3.49
C GLN A 298 9.87 -15.68 -2.95
N THR A 299 9.66 -14.49 -2.41
CA THR A 299 10.73 -13.63 -1.86
C THR A 299 10.99 -13.84 -0.38
N THR A 300 10.08 -14.53 0.31
CA THR A 300 10.24 -14.93 1.72
C THR A 300 9.59 -16.29 1.93
N HIS A 301 10.38 -17.31 2.25
CA HIS A 301 9.88 -18.64 2.58
C HIS A 301 9.37 -18.67 4.03
N HIS A 302 8.20 -19.26 4.30
CA HIS A 302 7.65 -19.38 5.66
C HIS A 302 7.79 -18.09 6.48
N ASP A 303 7.20 -17.00 5.99
CA ASP A 303 7.40 -15.69 6.60
C ASP A 303 6.90 -15.65 8.05
N VAL A 304 7.70 -15.05 8.92
CA VAL A 304 7.41 -14.81 10.35
C VAL A 304 7.75 -13.37 10.75
N TRP A 305 7.84 -12.45 9.78
CA TRP A 305 8.35 -11.08 9.95
C TRP A 305 7.47 -10.00 9.31
N ASP A 306 6.31 -10.35 8.73
CA ASP A 306 5.49 -9.43 7.93
C ASP A 306 6.31 -8.78 6.79
N ARG A 307 6.91 -9.61 5.93
CA ARG A 307 7.73 -9.21 4.78
C ARG A 307 6.94 -9.27 3.48
N ASP A 308 5.75 -8.71 3.54
CA ASP A 308 4.86 -8.52 2.42
C ASP A 308 5.54 -7.78 1.26
N LEU A 309 5.11 -8.08 0.04
CA LEU A 309 5.41 -7.26 -1.12
C LEU A 309 4.48 -6.04 -1.12
N PRO A 310 4.97 -4.81 -0.84
CA PRO A 310 4.12 -3.73 -0.37
C PRO A 310 3.47 -2.91 -1.49
N ALA A 311 3.92 -3.07 -2.73
CA ALA A 311 3.52 -2.25 -3.88
C ALA A 311 3.44 -3.08 -5.17
N PRO A 312 2.65 -2.65 -6.18
CA PRO A 312 2.65 -3.32 -7.47
C PRO A 312 4.04 -3.23 -8.12
N PRO A 313 4.46 -4.25 -8.88
CA PRO A 313 5.75 -4.23 -9.54
C PRO A 313 5.71 -3.33 -10.78
N ASN A 314 6.85 -2.71 -11.09
CA ASN A 314 7.04 -1.89 -12.28
C ASN A 314 7.35 -2.78 -13.50
N LEU A 315 6.68 -2.50 -14.62
CA LEU A 315 6.96 -3.15 -15.89
C LEU A 315 7.89 -2.26 -16.73
N ILE A 316 9.18 -2.59 -16.74
CA ILE A 316 10.26 -1.82 -17.40
C ILE A 316 10.99 -2.63 -18.48
N THR A 317 11.66 -1.98 -19.43
CA THR A 317 12.59 -2.63 -20.35
C THR A 317 14.03 -2.33 -19.92
N VAL A 318 14.88 -3.37 -19.89
CA VAL A 318 16.31 -3.24 -19.53
C VAL A 318 17.20 -3.78 -20.65
N GLN A 319 18.43 -3.26 -20.71
CA GLN A 319 19.47 -3.66 -21.64
C GLN A 319 20.55 -4.44 -20.88
N GLN A 320 20.59 -5.76 -21.04
CA GLN A 320 21.61 -6.62 -20.44
C GLN A 320 22.28 -7.48 -21.51
N GLU A 321 23.62 -7.55 -21.48
CA GLU A 321 24.42 -8.33 -22.42
C GLU A 321 24.13 -8.02 -23.91
N GLY A 322 23.75 -6.77 -24.21
CA GLY A 322 23.39 -6.33 -25.56
C GLY A 322 22.01 -6.77 -26.04
N LYS A 323 21.16 -7.29 -25.14
CA LYS A 323 19.77 -7.66 -25.40
C LYS A 323 18.82 -6.73 -24.65
N SER A 324 17.72 -6.39 -25.32
CA SER A 324 16.56 -5.74 -24.71
C SER A 324 15.69 -6.81 -24.07
N ILE A 325 15.40 -6.68 -22.78
CA ILE A 325 14.62 -7.62 -22.00
C ILE A 325 13.43 -6.86 -21.38
N ASP A 326 12.22 -7.36 -21.62
CA ASP A 326 11.04 -6.87 -20.92
C ASP A 326 11.05 -7.46 -19.51
N ALA A 327 11.26 -6.61 -18.51
CA ALA A 327 11.49 -6.98 -17.14
C ALA A 327 10.36 -6.52 -16.20
N VAL A 328 10.12 -7.29 -15.15
CA VAL A 328 9.28 -6.92 -14.01
C VAL A 328 10.19 -6.69 -12.81
N ALA A 329 10.06 -5.54 -12.16
CA ALA A 329 10.84 -5.15 -11.00
C ALA A 329 9.94 -5.02 -9.77
N GLN A 330 10.22 -5.80 -8.74
CA GLN A 330 9.49 -5.82 -7.47
C GLN A 330 10.35 -5.27 -6.35
N ILE A 331 9.91 -4.19 -5.72
CA ILE A 331 10.49 -3.68 -4.47
C ILE A 331 9.87 -4.41 -3.27
N THR A 332 10.60 -4.54 -2.17
CA THR A 332 10.14 -5.32 -0.99
C THR A 332 10.24 -4.54 0.32
N LYS A 333 9.48 -4.96 1.34
CA LYS A 333 9.59 -4.43 2.72
C LYS A 333 11.00 -4.63 3.29
N GLN A 334 11.74 -5.65 2.88
CA GLN A 334 13.11 -5.90 3.31
C GLN A 334 14.11 -4.87 2.76
N GLY A 335 13.76 -4.11 1.72
CA GLY A 335 14.69 -3.18 1.07
C GLY A 335 15.42 -3.76 -0.14
N TYR A 336 14.89 -4.79 -0.79
CA TYR A 336 15.47 -5.39 -2.00
C TYR A 336 14.69 -5.02 -3.26
N VAL A 337 15.36 -5.06 -4.41
CA VAL A 337 14.71 -5.07 -5.72
C VAL A 337 14.95 -6.44 -6.36
N PHE A 338 13.88 -7.17 -6.64
CA PHE A 338 13.93 -8.38 -7.44
C PHE A 338 13.57 -8.04 -8.88
N VAL A 339 14.34 -8.53 -9.85
CA VAL A 339 14.14 -8.22 -11.27
C VAL A 339 14.12 -9.51 -12.07
N PHE A 340 13.03 -9.72 -12.81
CA PHE A 340 12.82 -10.92 -13.61
C PHE A 340 12.49 -10.55 -15.05
N ASP A 341 12.85 -11.43 -15.98
CA ASP A 341 12.21 -11.46 -17.30
C ASP A 341 10.70 -11.69 -17.12
N ARG A 342 9.86 -10.83 -17.70
CA ARG A 342 8.41 -10.82 -17.50
C ARG A 342 7.74 -12.12 -17.93
N GLU A 343 8.20 -12.71 -19.02
CA GLU A 343 7.54 -13.86 -19.65
C GLU A 343 7.91 -15.15 -18.92
N THR A 344 9.17 -15.27 -18.51
CA THR A 344 9.73 -16.52 -18.02
C THR A 344 9.89 -16.59 -16.50
N GLY A 345 9.90 -15.45 -15.82
CA GLY A 345 10.23 -15.36 -14.38
C GLY A 345 11.72 -15.62 -14.10
N THR A 346 12.58 -15.63 -15.12
CA THR A 346 14.02 -15.85 -14.95
C THR A 346 14.65 -14.63 -14.25
N PRO A 347 15.38 -14.79 -13.14
CA PRO A 347 16.06 -13.68 -12.49
C PRO A 347 17.10 -13.04 -13.42
N LEU A 348 17.08 -11.71 -13.52
CA LEU A 348 18.10 -10.96 -14.28
C LEU A 348 19.36 -10.68 -13.47
N PHE A 349 19.27 -10.80 -12.15
CA PHE A 349 20.39 -10.74 -11.24
C PHE A 349 20.45 -12.01 -10.38
N PRO A 350 21.65 -12.46 -9.95
CA PRO A 350 21.78 -13.62 -9.09
C PRO A 350 21.04 -13.43 -7.76
N ILE A 351 20.33 -14.46 -7.34
CA ILE A 351 19.66 -14.56 -6.04
C ILE A 351 20.28 -15.73 -5.30
N ASP A 352 20.76 -15.49 -4.07
CA ASP A 352 21.35 -16.51 -3.22
C ASP A 352 20.35 -16.99 -2.17
N GLU A 353 20.37 -18.29 -1.89
CA GLU A 353 19.75 -18.84 -0.69
C GLU A 353 20.71 -18.65 0.51
N VAL A 354 20.32 -17.80 1.45
CA VAL A 354 21.10 -17.49 2.66
C VAL A 354 20.54 -18.26 3.84
N GLU A 355 21.40 -18.96 4.58
CA GLU A 355 21.00 -19.73 5.77
C GLU A 355 20.35 -18.84 6.83
N VAL A 356 19.27 -19.34 7.43
CA VAL A 356 18.47 -18.65 8.44
C VAL A 356 18.55 -19.36 9.79
N PRO A 357 18.64 -18.62 10.92
CA PRO A 357 18.61 -19.22 12.25
C PRO A 357 17.30 -19.99 12.53
N ALA A 358 17.42 -21.10 13.26
CA ALA A 358 16.26 -21.82 13.78
C ALA A 358 15.50 -20.99 14.83
N SER A 359 14.17 -21.09 14.85
CA SER A 359 13.36 -20.50 15.92
C SER A 359 13.54 -21.23 17.25
N GLU A 360 13.51 -20.47 18.35
CA GLU A 360 13.47 -21.00 19.73
C GLU A 360 12.06 -21.03 20.30
N VAL A 361 11.07 -20.45 19.59
CA VAL A 361 9.67 -20.43 20.01
C VAL A 361 9.06 -21.83 19.78
N PRO A 362 8.47 -22.49 20.81
CA PRO A 362 7.90 -23.82 20.65
C PRO A 362 6.84 -23.91 19.55
N GLY A 363 6.97 -24.94 18.69
CA GLY A 363 6.06 -25.17 17.57
C GLY A 363 6.34 -24.30 16.33
N GLU A 364 7.21 -23.30 16.44
CA GLU A 364 7.67 -22.52 15.29
C GLU A 364 8.78 -23.25 14.52
N MET A 365 8.77 -23.11 13.19
CA MET A 365 9.80 -23.69 12.33
C MET A 365 10.18 -22.71 11.22
N THR A 366 11.28 -21.99 11.38
CA THR A 366 11.83 -21.19 10.29
C THR A 366 12.20 -22.06 9.09
N TRP A 367 12.06 -21.50 7.89
CA TRP A 367 12.62 -22.13 6.69
C TRP A 367 14.16 -22.10 6.75
N PRO A 368 14.87 -23.15 6.25
CA PRO A 368 16.32 -23.23 6.38
C PRO A 368 17.11 -22.10 5.68
N THR A 369 16.54 -21.51 4.62
CA THR A 369 17.18 -20.45 3.84
C THR A 369 16.19 -19.35 3.45
N GLN A 370 16.70 -18.21 2.99
CA GLN A 370 15.89 -17.14 2.39
C GLN A 370 16.58 -16.60 1.13
N PRO A 371 15.80 -16.20 0.10
CA PRO A 371 16.33 -15.65 -1.13
C PRO A 371 16.78 -14.20 -0.94
N VAL A 372 18.04 -13.91 -1.28
CA VAL A 372 18.65 -12.58 -1.19
C VAL A 372 19.26 -12.21 -2.55
N PRO A 373 18.74 -11.17 -3.24
CA PRO A 373 19.32 -10.73 -4.51
C PRO A 373 20.68 -10.07 -4.25
N ARG A 374 21.69 -10.46 -5.04
CA ARG A 374 23.01 -9.80 -4.99
C ARG A 374 22.98 -8.40 -5.57
N GLN A 375 22.13 -8.21 -6.57
CA GLN A 375 21.94 -6.96 -7.28
C GLN A 375 20.46 -6.80 -7.66
N PRO A 376 19.95 -5.55 -7.73
CA PRO A 376 20.57 -4.35 -7.18
C PRO A 376 20.89 -4.47 -5.67
N ALA A 377 21.89 -3.70 -5.21
CA ALA A 377 22.21 -3.68 -3.79
C ALA A 377 21.02 -3.15 -2.97
N PRO A 378 20.83 -3.56 -1.70
CA PRO A 378 19.66 -3.18 -0.91
C PRO A 378 19.50 -1.65 -0.83
N PHE A 379 18.28 -1.15 -0.97
CA PHE A 379 17.96 0.28 -0.93
C PHE A 379 17.64 0.82 0.45
N ALA A 380 17.46 -0.08 1.41
CA ALA A 380 17.25 0.24 2.81
C ALA A 380 18.34 -0.42 3.68
N ARG A 381 18.64 0.17 4.82
CA ARG A 381 19.57 -0.41 5.80
C ARG A 381 19.04 -1.75 6.30
N GLN A 382 19.95 -2.69 6.53
CA GLN A 382 19.64 -4.02 7.07
C GLN A 382 19.99 -4.08 8.57
N ASP A 383 19.25 -4.83 9.36
CA ASP A 383 19.37 -4.98 10.82
C ASP A 383 20.78 -5.31 11.30
N TYR A 384 21.43 -6.28 10.67
CA TYR A 384 22.79 -6.71 11.00
C TYR A 384 23.87 -5.65 10.72
N THR A 385 23.52 -4.54 10.06
CA THR A 385 24.45 -3.42 9.81
C THR A 385 24.57 -2.46 11.00
N ILE A 386 23.63 -2.50 11.95
CA ILE A 386 23.63 -1.57 13.09
C ILE A 386 24.64 -1.99 14.14
N GLN A 387 25.67 -1.16 14.29
CA GLN A 387 26.72 -1.27 15.31
C GLN A 387 26.50 -0.21 16.41
N GLU A 388 27.30 -0.25 17.48
CA GLU A 388 27.17 0.69 18.62
C GLU A 388 27.36 2.17 18.23
N ASP A 389 28.20 2.45 17.24
CA ASP A 389 28.39 3.79 16.65
C ASP A 389 27.23 4.22 15.73
N GLY A 390 26.42 3.25 15.30
CA GLY A 390 25.15 3.47 14.61
C GLY A 390 24.02 3.95 15.52
N ILE A 391 24.21 3.98 16.85
CA ILE A 391 23.23 4.53 17.80
C ILE A 391 23.42 6.03 17.94
N ASN A 392 22.32 6.77 17.84
CA ASN A 392 22.24 8.22 17.90
C ASN A 392 23.08 8.78 19.07
N HIS A 393 24.15 9.51 18.73
CA HIS A 393 25.06 10.09 19.71
C HIS A 393 24.44 11.23 20.52
N ALA A 394 23.39 11.86 20.00
CA ALA A 394 22.68 12.94 20.66
C ALA A 394 21.55 12.43 21.57
N ALA A 395 21.23 11.13 21.56
CA ALA A 395 20.14 10.57 22.36
C ALA A 395 20.41 10.75 23.86
N PRO A 396 19.46 11.29 24.64
CA PRO A 396 19.63 11.54 26.07
C PRO A 396 19.79 10.24 26.89
N ASP A 397 19.19 9.14 26.40
CA ASP A 397 19.15 7.81 27.00
C ASP A 397 20.06 6.80 26.26
N ARG A 398 21.08 7.28 25.54
CA ARG A 398 21.97 6.45 24.71
C ARG A 398 22.55 5.21 25.41
N ALA A 399 22.88 5.30 26.70
CA ALA A 399 23.39 4.16 27.45
C ALA A 399 22.37 3.02 27.56
N GLU A 400 21.10 3.35 27.79
CA GLU A 400 19.99 2.39 27.86
C GLU A 400 19.70 1.79 26.48
N LEU A 401 19.78 2.61 25.41
CA LEU A 401 19.65 2.15 24.03
C LEU A 401 20.74 1.14 23.66
N LEU A 402 21.99 1.37 24.07
CA LEU A 402 23.09 0.43 23.83
C LEU A 402 22.88 -0.89 24.58
N GLU A 403 22.40 -0.84 25.83
CA GLU A 403 22.08 -2.04 26.60
C GLU A 403 20.96 -2.84 25.92
N ARG A 404 19.90 -2.17 25.46
CA ARG A 404 18.80 -2.79 24.73
C ARG A 404 19.24 -3.36 23.38
N LEU A 405 20.10 -2.66 22.64
CA LEU A 405 20.67 -3.16 21.39
C LEU A 405 21.51 -4.42 21.63
N ALA A 406 22.29 -4.45 22.72
CA ALA A 406 23.13 -5.59 23.07
C ALA A 406 22.32 -6.84 23.47
N SER A 407 21.10 -6.67 24.00
CA SER A 407 20.21 -7.78 24.37
C SER A 407 19.33 -8.30 23.23
N THR A 408 19.26 -7.57 22.12
CA THR A 408 18.37 -7.89 20.99
C THR A 408 19.08 -8.77 19.97
N ASP A 409 18.41 -9.76 19.40
CA ASP A 409 18.95 -10.54 18.28
C ASP A 409 19.00 -9.69 17.01
N ARG A 410 20.16 -9.68 16.36
CA ARG A 410 20.48 -8.87 15.16
C ARG A 410 21.16 -9.71 14.09
N ARG A 411 21.06 -11.03 14.19
CA ARG A 411 21.56 -11.93 13.14
C ARG A 411 20.66 -11.72 11.90
N PRO A 412 21.22 -11.76 10.68
CA PRO A 412 20.41 -11.71 9.47
C PRO A 412 19.29 -12.76 9.53
N PHE A 413 18.06 -12.34 9.28
CA PHE A 413 16.85 -13.18 9.37
C PHE A 413 16.67 -13.88 10.74
N ALA A 414 17.12 -13.27 11.84
CA ALA A 414 16.78 -13.77 13.17
C ALA A 414 15.24 -13.90 13.29
N PRO A 415 14.69 -15.07 13.67
CA PRO A 415 13.25 -15.19 13.88
C PRO A 415 12.78 -14.39 15.10
N PRO A 416 11.46 -14.12 15.21
CA PRO A 416 10.86 -13.57 16.42
C PRO A 416 11.18 -14.45 17.64
N GLY A 417 11.57 -13.83 18.76
CA GLY A 417 11.95 -14.56 19.97
C GLY A 417 11.59 -13.83 21.26
N PHE A 418 11.78 -14.52 22.40
CA PHE A 418 11.45 -13.98 23.73
C PHE A 418 12.36 -12.81 24.16
N GLY A 419 13.61 -12.78 23.68
CA GLY A 419 14.58 -11.72 23.97
C GLY A 419 14.41 -10.46 23.12
N GLY A 420 13.54 -10.51 22.11
CA GLY A 420 13.39 -9.45 21.10
C GLY A 420 14.37 -9.60 19.94
N THR A 421 13.86 -9.29 18.75
CA THR A 421 14.59 -9.32 17.48
C THR A 421 14.52 -7.96 16.83
N LEU A 422 15.67 -7.42 16.40
CA LEU A 422 15.75 -6.13 15.72
C LEU A 422 15.33 -6.34 14.27
N MET A 423 14.36 -5.56 13.81
CA MET A 423 13.96 -5.50 12.41
C MET A 423 14.32 -4.14 11.83
N LEU A 424 15.14 -4.16 10.78
CA LEU A 424 15.49 -2.99 9.97
C LEU A 424 15.65 -3.47 8.51
N PRO A 425 14.84 -2.96 7.58
CA PRO A 425 13.70 -2.08 7.83
C PRO A 425 12.64 -2.73 8.72
N GLY A 426 11.86 -1.90 9.40
CA GLY A 426 10.79 -2.31 10.30
C GLY A 426 9.60 -3.00 9.65
N PHE A 427 8.48 -3.07 10.38
CA PHE A 427 7.21 -3.64 9.87
C PHE A 427 6.64 -2.84 8.69
N ASP A 428 6.67 -1.50 8.78
CA ASP A 428 6.36 -0.60 7.65
C ASP A 428 7.44 -0.65 6.53
N GLY A 429 8.39 -1.59 6.60
CA GLY A 429 9.34 -1.91 5.54
C GLY A 429 10.30 -0.79 5.15
N GLY A 430 11.12 -1.07 4.14
CA GLY A 430 11.91 -0.08 3.41
C GLY A 430 11.00 0.59 2.38
N ALA A 431 10.42 -0.20 1.48
CA ALA A 431 9.36 0.25 0.58
C ALA A 431 7.97 0.08 1.21
N GLU A 432 7.04 0.90 0.75
CA GLU A 432 5.64 0.94 1.18
C GLU A 432 4.66 1.04 0.01
N TRP A 433 3.35 1.07 0.29
CA TRP A 433 2.27 1.11 -0.72
C TRP A 433 2.37 2.17 -1.81
N GLY A 434 3.18 3.20 -1.57
CA GLY A 434 3.42 4.25 -2.55
C GLY A 434 4.01 3.74 -3.86
N GLY A 435 4.77 2.64 -3.80
CA GLY A 435 5.48 2.08 -4.94
C GLY A 435 6.67 2.91 -5.39
N ALA A 436 7.38 2.38 -6.37
CA ALA A 436 8.49 3.06 -7.03
C ALA A 436 8.04 3.63 -8.37
N ALA A 437 8.63 4.75 -8.76
CA ALA A 437 8.51 5.22 -10.13
C ALA A 437 9.61 4.58 -10.98
N ALA A 438 9.36 4.38 -12.26
CA ALA A 438 10.32 3.82 -13.18
C ALA A 438 10.35 4.63 -14.48
N ASP A 439 11.54 4.81 -15.04
CA ASP A 439 11.73 5.37 -16.36
C ASP A 439 11.91 4.22 -17.36
N PRO A 440 10.88 3.90 -18.15
CA PRO A 440 10.92 2.76 -19.06
C PRO A 440 11.93 2.93 -20.20
N ASP A 441 12.31 4.17 -20.53
CA ASP A 441 13.25 4.46 -21.63
C ASP A 441 14.71 4.33 -21.18
N ASP A 442 15.00 4.70 -19.92
CA ASP A 442 16.37 4.72 -19.38
C ASP A 442 16.72 3.47 -18.55
N GLY A 443 15.75 2.58 -18.26
CA GLY A 443 15.98 1.39 -17.44
C GLY A 443 16.27 1.71 -15.97
N VAL A 444 15.63 2.76 -15.42
CA VAL A 444 15.90 3.27 -14.06
C VAL A 444 14.67 3.16 -13.18
N ILE A 445 14.86 2.73 -11.94
CA ILE A 445 13.83 2.75 -10.89
C ILE A 445 14.18 3.77 -9.81
N TYR A 446 13.16 4.44 -9.28
CA TYR A 446 13.23 5.49 -8.28
C TYR A 446 12.44 5.10 -7.04
N ILE A 447 13.13 4.95 -5.92
CA ILE A 447 12.58 4.31 -4.71
C ILE A 447 12.78 5.24 -3.53
N ASN A 448 11.70 5.68 -2.90
CA ASN A 448 11.75 6.23 -1.55
C ASN A 448 11.72 5.10 -0.52
N SER A 449 12.49 5.24 0.56
CA SER A 449 12.68 4.19 1.55
C SER A 449 12.63 4.71 2.98
N ASN A 450 12.22 3.84 3.90
CA ASN A 450 12.31 4.04 5.35
C ASN A 450 13.46 3.24 5.95
N ASP A 451 14.22 3.87 6.83
CA ASP A 451 15.24 3.24 7.67
C ASP A 451 14.81 3.37 9.14
N MET A 452 13.74 2.68 9.49
CA MET A 452 13.16 2.69 10.83
C MET A 452 13.41 1.36 11.54
N PRO A 453 14.12 1.33 12.68
CA PRO A 453 14.38 0.11 13.44
C PRO A 453 13.22 -0.21 14.40
N TRP A 454 12.87 -1.48 14.52
CA TRP A 454 11.81 -1.97 15.39
C TRP A 454 12.28 -3.20 16.16
N ILE A 455 11.63 -3.49 17.29
CA ILE A 455 11.92 -4.68 18.10
C ILE A 455 10.67 -5.55 18.16
N LEU A 456 10.77 -6.76 17.59
CA LEU A 456 9.72 -7.77 17.61
C LEU A 456 9.99 -8.76 18.73
N THR A 457 9.07 -8.86 19.69
CA THR A 457 9.17 -9.76 20.85
C THR A 457 7.98 -10.70 20.89
N MET A 458 8.23 -11.98 21.12
CA MET A 458 7.19 -12.99 21.31
C MET A 458 6.93 -13.26 22.79
N VAL A 459 5.68 -13.52 23.14
CA VAL A 459 5.26 -13.96 24.47
C VAL A 459 4.26 -15.11 24.38
N PRO A 460 4.19 -16.00 25.38
CA PRO A 460 3.11 -16.98 25.45
C PRO A 460 1.75 -16.29 25.50
N THR A 461 0.78 -16.83 24.76
CA THR A 461 -0.62 -16.42 24.88
C THR A 461 -1.11 -16.78 26.29
N GLN A 462 -1.85 -15.86 26.93
CA GLN A 462 -2.35 -16.09 28.28
C GLN A 462 -3.34 -17.27 28.29
N SER A 463 -3.12 -18.24 29.18
CA SER A 463 -4.03 -19.37 29.36
C SER A 463 -5.42 -18.91 29.83
N ASP A 464 -6.46 -19.69 29.54
CA ASP A 464 -7.83 -19.44 30.03
C ASP A 464 -7.91 -19.25 31.55
N VAL A 465 -7.06 -19.94 32.32
CA VAL A 465 -6.98 -19.79 33.78
C VAL A 465 -6.46 -18.42 34.19
N ALA A 466 -5.46 -17.89 33.49
CA ALA A 466 -4.94 -16.55 33.72
C ALA A 466 -5.93 -15.48 33.25
N LEU A 467 -6.66 -15.75 32.16
CA LEU A 467 -7.71 -14.87 31.65
C LEU A 467 -8.97 -14.86 32.54
N ALA A 468 -9.19 -15.90 33.33
CA ALA A 468 -10.31 -16.01 34.27
C ALA A 468 -10.26 -14.98 35.40
N GLU A 469 -9.09 -14.42 35.71
CA GLU A 469 -8.92 -13.37 36.73
C GLU A 469 -9.42 -12.00 36.26
N TYR A 470 -9.56 -11.81 34.95
CA TYR A 470 -10.03 -10.56 34.35
C TYR A 470 -11.54 -10.56 34.15
N SER A 471 -12.12 -9.35 34.16
CA SER A 471 -13.51 -9.12 33.81
C SER A 471 -13.79 -9.56 32.37
N PRO A 472 -15.05 -9.88 32.01
CA PRO A 472 -15.39 -10.33 30.66
C PRO A 472 -14.89 -9.39 29.55
N GLY A 473 -15.02 -8.08 29.72
CA GLY A 473 -14.57 -7.07 28.78
C GLY A 473 -13.06 -6.98 28.67
N GLU A 474 -12.35 -7.01 29.80
CA GLU A 474 -10.88 -7.01 29.81
C GLU A 474 -10.31 -8.27 29.15
N ARG A 475 -10.95 -9.42 29.34
CA ARG A 475 -10.57 -10.68 28.69
C ARG A 475 -10.61 -10.54 27.17
N ILE A 476 -11.73 -10.07 26.63
CA ILE A 476 -11.91 -9.87 25.18
C ILE A 476 -10.88 -8.86 24.66
N TYR A 477 -10.63 -7.77 25.40
CA TYR A 477 -9.59 -6.80 25.07
C TYR A 477 -8.19 -7.42 24.97
N ARG A 478 -7.81 -8.25 25.95
CA ARG A 478 -6.49 -8.89 25.99
C ARG A 478 -6.29 -9.91 24.87
N ILE A 479 -7.37 -10.54 24.41
CA ILE A 479 -7.34 -11.47 23.29
C ILE A 479 -7.20 -10.70 21.97
N HIS A 480 -8.07 -9.73 21.71
CA HIS A 480 -8.22 -9.17 20.36
C HIS A 480 -7.60 -7.78 20.12
N CYS A 481 -7.35 -6.99 21.17
CA CYS A 481 -6.99 -5.58 21.01
C CYS A 481 -5.58 -5.25 21.54
N SER A 482 -5.09 -6.01 22.53
CA SER A 482 -3.88 -5.66 23.28
C SER A 482 -2.56 -5.72 22.49
N SER A 483 -2.50 -6.48 21.39
CA SER A 483 -1.33 -6.52 20.49
C SER A 483 -1.05 -5.16 19.85
N CYS A 484 -2.11 -4.42 19.51
CA CYS A 484 -2.03 -3.10 18.91
C CYS A 484 -2.13 -1.97 19.94
N HIS A 485 -3.03 -2.10 20.92
CA HIS A 485 -3.36 -1.04 21.87
C HIS A 485 -2.64 -1.14 23.24
N GLY A 486 -1.80 -2.17 23.41
CA GLY A 486 -1.07 -2.45 24.65
C GLY A 486 -1.96 -3.02 25.75
N ALA A 487 -1.39 -3.79 26.67
CA ALA A 487 -2.13 -4.31 27.82
C ALA A 487 -2.63 -3.21 28.79
N ASP A 488 -2.09 -2.01 28.70
CA ASP A 488 -2.38 -0.84 29.54
C ASP A 488 -3.21 0.24 28.82
N LEU A 489 -3.78 -0.07 27.65
CA LEU A 489 -4.64 0.82 26.84
C LEU A 489 -3.95 2.08 26.31
N LYS A 490 -2.63 2.21 26.43
CA LYS A 490 -1.91 3.43 25.99
C LYS A 490 -1.66 3.50 24.49
N GLY A 491 -1.87 2.41 23.76
CA GLY A 491 -1.56 2.33 22.35
C GLY A 491 -0.07 2.51 22.06
N SER A 492 0.21 2.77 20.78
CA SER A 492 1.52 3.15 20.27
C SER A 492 1.31 4.34 19.32
N GLN A 493 1.35 5.55 19.88
CA GLN A 493 1.14 6.80 19.13
C GLN A 493 2.08 6.92 17.92
N GLN A 494 3.27 6.32 18.02
CA GLN A 494 4.30 6.31 16.98
C GLN A 494 4.13 5.16 15.96
N GLY A 495 3.40 4.09 16.32
CA GLY A 495 3.00 2.98 15.45
C GLY A 495 1.62 3.17 14.79
N ASN A 496 1.01 4.36 14.91
CA ASN A 496 -0.35 4.67 14.45
C ASN A 496 -1.49 3.96 15.20
N PHE A 497 -1.24 3.46 16.43
CA PHE A 497 -2.27 2.87 17.29
C PHE A 497 -2.65 3.83 18.42
N PRO A 498 -3.88 4.36 18.46
CA PRO A 498 -4.26 5.37 19.44
C PRO A 498 -4.37 4.79 20.86
N GLU A 499 -4.13 5.65 21.85
CA GLU A 499 -4.52 5.42 23.23
C GLU A 499 -6.05 5.29 23.35
N LEU A 500 -6.50 4.35 24.20
CA LEU A 500 -7.91 4.06 24.43
C LEU A 500 -8.42 4.57 25.78
N LEU A 501 -7.53 4.95 26.72
CA LEU A 501 -7.92 5.41 28.07
C LEU A 501 -8.88 6.61 28.08
N THR A 502 -8.79 7.49 27.07
CA THR A 502 -9.62 8.71 26.95
C THR A 502 -10.55 8.67 25.74
N ILE A 503 -10.73 7.51 25.11
CA ILE A 503 -11.45 7.43 23.83
C ILE A 503 -12.92 7.87 23.94
N GLY A 504 -13.53 7.69 25.11
CA GLY A 504 -14.91 8.11 25.40
C GLY A 504 -15.11 9.63 25.39
N ASP A 505 -14.04 10.42 25.50
CA ASP A 505 -14.11 11.89 25.39
C ASP A 505 -14.17 12.33 23.91
N GLN A 506 -13.73 11.47 22.99
CA GLN A 506 -13.60 11.77 21.57
C GLN A 506 -14.69 11.12 20.73
N LEU A 507 -15.12 9.90 21.08
CA LEU A 507 -16.04 9.09 20.30
C LEU A 507 -17.20 8.60 21.18
N ASP A 508 -18.40 8.62 20.60
CA ASP A 508 -19.55 8.01 21.25
C ASP A 508 -19.52 6.47 21.16
N ARG A 509 -20.31 5.82 22.02
CA ARG A 509 -20.39 4.36 22.11
C ARG A 509 -20.73 3.70 20.77
N SER A 510 -21.66 4.29 20.00
CA SER A 510 -22.06 3.77 18.70
C SER A 510 -20.91 3.79 17.69
N THR A 511 -20.11 4.85 17.69
CA THR A 511 -18.94 5.01 16.83
C THR A 511 -17.86 4.02 17.20
N ILE A 512 -17.61 3.82 18.50
CA ILE A 512 -16.66 2.79 18.98
C ILE A 512 -17.15 1.39 18.56
N ALA A 513 -18.43 1.08 18.75
CA ALA A 513 -19.00 -0.19 18.31
C ALA A 513 -18.85 -0.39 16.80
N HIS A 514 -19.08 0.65 16.00
CA HIS A 514 -18.92 0.61 14.56
C HIS A 514 -17.45 0.33 14.17
N ILE A 515 -16.48 1.02 14.79
CA ILE A 515 -15.04 0.79 14.56
C ILE A 515 -14.65 -0.64 14.94
N ILE A 516 -15.09 -1.17 16.09
CA ILE A 516 -14.76 -2.55 16.48
C ILE A 516 -15.36 -3.55 15.48
N SER A 517 -16.56 -3.29 14.97
CA SER A 517 -17.24 -4.20 14.04
C SER A 517 -16.58 -4.23 12.66
N ASN A 518 -16.26 -3.04 12.15
CA ASN A 518 -15.92 -2.83 10.73
C ASN A 518 -14.42 -2.51 10.52
N GLY A 519 -13.69 -2.26 11.60
CA GLY A 519 -12.31 -1.83 11.55
C GLY A 519 -12.16 -0.35 11.23
N LYS A 520 -10.93 0.15 11.34
CA LYS A 520 -10.55 1.50 10.95
C LYS A 520 -9.07 1.61 10.62
N GLY A 521 -8.75 2.16 9.45
CA GLY A 521 -7.36 2.27 8.97
C GLY A 521 -6.70 0.88 8.96
N MET A 522 -5.63 0.72 9.75
CA MET A 522 -4.94 -0.58 9.91
C MET A 522 -5.76 -1.60 10.71
N MET A 523 -6.60 -1.17 11.67
CA MET A 523 -7.34 -2.08 12.55
C MET A 523 -8.37 -2.90 11.74
N PRO A 524 -8.28 -4.25 11.74
CA PRO A 524 -9.29 -5.10 11.13
C PRO A 524 -10.62 -5.03 11.90
N GLY A 525 -11.72 -5.29 11.21
CA GLY A 525 -13.04 -5.41 11.81
C GLY A 525 -13.22 -6.75 12.51
N MET A 526 -13.82 -6.72 13.68
CA MET A 526 -14.07 -7.89 14.52
C MET A 526 -15.56 -8.29 14.46
N ALA A 527 -16.06 -8.54 13.26
CA ALA A 527 -17.46 -8.91 13.03
C ALA A 527 -17.86 -10.22 13.72
N GLN A 528 -16.89 -11.11 13.96
CA GLN A 528 -17.05 -12.38 14.66
C GLN A 528 -17.44 -12.23 16.14
N LEU A 529 -17.17 -11.07 16.77
CA LEU A 529 -17.58 -10.84 18.16
C LEU A 529 -19.11 -10.71 18.21
N SER A 530 -19.74 -11.48 19.08
CA SER A 530 -21.17 -11.32 19.40
C SER A 530 -21.46 -9.91 19.90
N LYS A 531 -22.73 -9.51 19.83
CA LYS A 531 -23.15 -8.19 20.31
C LYS A 531 -22.86 -8.01 21.81
N GLU A 532 -22.98 -9.08 22.58
CA GLU A 532 -22.70 -9.12 24.01
C GLU A 532 -21.20 -8.94 24.27
N GLU A 533 -20.34 -9.72 23.61
CA GLU A 533 -18.87 -9.59 23.72
C GLU A 533 -18.40 -8.20 23.33
N ARG A 534 -18.94 -7.65 22.23
CA ARG A 534 -18.63 -6.29 21.77
C ARG A 534 -19.02 -5.24 22.81
N ASN A 535 -20.18 -5.40 23.46
CA ASN A 535 -20.58 -4.48 24.52
C ASN A 535 -19.69 -4.59 25.75
N SER A 536 -19.27 -5.80 26.14
CA SER A 536 -18.36 -6.01 27.26
C SER A 536 -17.01 -5.34 27.04
N VAL A 537 -16.39 -5.50 25.87
CA VAL A 537 -15.11 -4.84 25.58
C VAL A 537 -15.25 -3.32 25.50
N ILE A 538 -16.37 -2.80 24.99
CA ILE A 538 -16.67 -1.36 25.00
C ILE A 538 -16.83 -0.85 26.43
N ASP A 539 -17.52 -1.60 27.30
CA ASP A 539 -17.67 -1.24 28.71
C ASP A 539 -16.33 -1.21 29.43
N PHE A 540 -15.44 -2.16 29.14
CA PHE A 540 -14.08 -2.16 29.68
C PHE A 540 -13.28 -0.92 29.22
N ILE A 541 -13.22 -0.68 27.90
CA ILE A 541 -12.47 0.45 27.32
C ILE A 541 -12.99 1.80 27.84
N LEU A 542 -14.30 1.93 28.05
CA LEU A 542 -14.92 3.15 28.57
C LEU A 542 -14.88 3.25 30.11
N GLY A 543 -14.32 2.27 30.82
CA GLY A 543 -14.32 2.23 32.28
C GLY A 543 -15.72 2.09 32.91
N LEU A 544 -16.68 1.57 32.15
CA LEU A 544 -18.09 1.38 32.54
C LEU A 544 -18.39 -0.04 33.03
N GLU A 545 -17.43 -0.96 32.90
CA GLU A 545 -17.61 -2.35 33.27
C GLU A 545 -17.87 -2.49 34.78
N LYS A 546 -19.02 -3.09 35.11
CA LYS A 546 -19.31 -3.47 36.50
C LYS A 546 -18.62 -4.80 36.77
N ILE A 547 -17.70 -4.81 37.73
CA ILE A 547 -17.06 -6.03 38.24
C ILE A 547 -18.10 -6.82 39.06
N GLU A 548 -19.07 -7.43 38.38
CA GLU A 548 -19.83 -8.55 38.93
C GLU A 548 -19.35 -9.81 38.23
N ALA A 549 -19.13 -10.87 39.01
CA ALA A 549 -18.74 -12.19 38.51
C ALA A 549 -19.89 -12.81 37.72
N ALA A 550 -20.12 -12.33 36.49
CA ALA A 550 -21.01 -12.96 35.54
C ALA A 550 -20.21 -14.06 34.81
N GLU A 551 -20.73 -15.29 34.86
CA GLU A 551 -20.32 -16.36 33.96
C GLU A 551 -20.70 -15.98 32.53
N VAL A 552 -19.84 -15.21 31.84
CA VAL A 552 -19.88 -15.18 30.39
C VAL A 552 -19.19 -16.45 29.92
N THR A 553 -19.99 -17.43 29.51
CA THR A 553 -19.52 -18.58 28.75
C THR A 553 -19.08 -18.04 27.40
N THR A 554 -17.77 -17.85 27.21
CA THR A 554 -17.19 -17.64 25.89
C THR A 554 -17.51 -18.87 25.05
N THR A 555 -18.47 -18.73 24.14
CA THR A 555 -18.90 -19.79 23.21
C THR A 555 -18.16 -19.70 21.88
N SER A 556 -17.31 -18.70 21.71
CA SER A 556 -16.43 -18.55 20.57
C SER A 556 -15.14 -19.33 20.81
N GLU A 557 -15.00 -20.51 20.17
CA GLU A 557 -13.70 -21.14 19.92
C GLU A 557 -12.94 -20.29 18.90
N ALA A 558 -12.58 -19.05 19.27
CA ALA A 558 -11.76 -18.20 18.42
C ALA A 558 -10.39 -18.88 18.22
N PRO A 559 -9.85 -18.92 16.98
CA PRO A 559 -8.48 -19.35 16.72
C PRO A 559 -7.51 -18.70 17.70
N SER A 560 -6.79 -19.51 18.47
CA SER A 560 -5.90 -19.03 19.53
C SER A 560 -4.56 -19.74 19.45
N LEU A 561 -3.57 -19.01 18.96
CA LEU A 561 -2.21 -19.51 18.84
C LEU A 561 -1.50 -19.50 20.21
N PRO A 562 -0.57 -20.44 20.47
CA PRO A 562 0.12 -20.55 21.75
C PRO A 562 1.06 -19.37 22.06
N PHE A 563 1.45 -18.60 21.05
CA PHE A 563 2.33 -17.44 21.17
C PHE A 563 1.79 -16.27 20.35
N LYS A 564 2.09 -15.05 20.81
CA LYS A 564 1.76 -13.80 20.10
C LYS A 564 2.88 -12.78 20.19
N SER A 565 2.90 -11.85 19.24
CA SER A 565 3.78 -10.69 19.29
C SER A 565 3.32 -9.72 20.39
N THR A 566 4.26 -9.02 21.01
CA THR A 566 3.96 -7.89 21.92
C THR A 566 3.51 -6.64 21.17
N GLY A 567 3.58 -6.63 19.84
CA GLY A 567 3.09 -5.57 18.98
C GLY A 567 4.18 -4.81 18.23
N TYR A 568 3.77 -3.64 17.75
CA TYR A 568 4.47 -2.77 16.81
C TYR A 568 5.34 -1.75 17.55
N HIS A 569 6.51 -2.20 18.03
CA HIS A 569 7.43 -1.39 18.86
C HIS A 569 8.61 -0.83 18.06
N LYS A 570 8.57 0.47 17.75
CA LYS A 570 9.72 1.19 17.20
C LYS A 570 10.86 1.28 18.22
N PHE A 571 12.11 1.20 17.75
CA PHE A 571 13.31 1.41 18.55
C PHE A 571 13.70 2.89 18.49
N LEU A 572 13.23 3.65 19.47
CA LEU A 572 13.36 5.10 19.55
C LEU A 572 14.14 5.51 20.81
N ASP A 573 14.68 6.73 20.78
CA ASP A 573 15.23 7.40 21.96
C ASP A 573 14.12 8.07 22.81
N ALA A 574 14.50 8.61 23.98
CA ALA A 574 13.54 9.21 24.91
C ALA A 574 12.85 10.48 24.39
N ASP A 575 13.40 11.12 23.35
CA ASP A 575 12.79 12.27 22.66
C ASP A 575 11.82 11.82 21.53
N GLY A 576 11.76 10.50 21.25
CA GLY A 576 10.88 9.90 20.26
C GLY A 576 11.47 9.88 18.85
N HIS A 577 12.77 10.15 18.69
CA HIS A 577 13.47 9.99 17.42
C HIS A 577 13.97 8.56 17.25
N PRO A 578 14.22 8.10 16.01
CA PRO A 578 14.78 6.77 15.80
C PRO A 578 16.13 6.63 16.52
N ALA A 579 16.31 5.52 17.24
CA ALA A 579 17.48 5.30 18.08
C ALA A 579 18.80 5.18 17.29
N ILE A 580 18.71 4.94 15.98
CA ILE A 580 19.85 4.87 15.07
C ILE A 580 20.20 6.24 14.48
N THR A 581 21.42 6.42 14.02
CA THR A 581 21.84 7.64 13.32
C THR A 581 21.08 7.81 11.99
N PRO A 582 20.79 9.07 11.57
CA PRO A 582 20.19 9.36 10.27
C PRO A 582 21.13 8.95 9.10
N PRO A 583 20.62 8.79 7.86
CA PRO A 583 19.27 9.16 7.43
C PRO A 583 18.19 8.13 7.80
N TRP A 584 17.00 8.57 8.21
CA TRP A 584 15.85 7.73 8.55
C TRP A 584 14.88 7.50 7.39
N GLY A 585 15.09 8.24 6.30
CA GLY A 585 14.41 8.01 5.04
C GLY A 585 15.25 8.51 3.88
N THR A 586 15.20 7.81 2.76
CA THR A 586 16.02 8.10 1.58
C THR A 586 15.19 8.09 0.30
N LEU A 587 15.74 8.70 -0.75
CA LEU A 587 15.27 8.58 -2.13
C LEU A 587 16.47 8.11 -2.96
N SER A 588 16.25 7.07 -3.77
CA SER A 588 17.30 6.41 -4.54
C SER A 588 16.92 6.32 -6.02
N ALA A 589 17.91 6.41 -6.89
CA ALA A 589 17.79 5.99 -8.29
C ALA A 589 18.73 4.81 -8.56
N ILE A 590 18.19 3.72 -9.09
CA ILE A 590 18.91 2.49 -9.38
C ILE A 590 18.81 2.19 -10.87
N ASP A 591 19.94 1.97 -11.52
CA ASP A 591 20.02 1.56 -12.92
C ASP A 591 19.85 0.04 -13.03
N LEU A 592 18.70 -0.41 -13.53
CA LEU A 592 18.37 -1.83 -13.65
C LEU A 592 19.07 -2.52 -14.82
N ASN A 593 19.74 -1.78 -15.70
CA ASN A 593 20.64 -2.37 -16.70
C ASN A 593 21.91 -2.94 -16.04
N SER A 594 22.35 -2.33 -14.92
CA SER A 594 23.62 -2.68 -14.26
C SER A 594 23.49 -3.12 -12.80
N GLY A 595 22.35 -2.89 -12.16
CA GLY A 595 22.11 -3.15 -10.74
C GLY A 595 22.74 -2.12 -9.79
N ASN A 596 23.27 -1.00 -10.31
CA ASN A 596 23.99 -0.01 -9.50
C ASN A 596 23.15 1.24 -9.19
N TYR A 597 23.42 1.86 -8.04
CA TYR A 597 22.91 3.20 -7.74
C TYR A 597 23.45 4.21 -8.75
N ARG A 598 22.56 5.06 -9.28
CA ARG A 598 22.94 6.33 -9.89
C ARG A 598 23.18 7.39 -8.82
N TRP A 599 22.30 7.42 -7.81
CA TRP A 599 22.42 8.28 -6.63
C TRP A 599 21.48 7.78 -5.52
N GLN A 600 21.78 8.19 -4.29
CA GLN A 600 20.92 8.05 -3.12
C GLN A 600 21.08 9.29 -2.25
N ILE A 601 19.97 9.86 -1.78
CA ILE A 601 19.93 11.07 -0.94
C ILE A 601 18.95 10.89 0.22
N PRO A 602 19.12 11.62 1.34
CA PRO A 602 18.06 11.71 2.36
C PRO A 602 16.78 12.31 1.78
N LEU A 603 15.62 11.81 2.21
CA LEU A 603 14.31 12.31 1.79
C LEU A 603 13.56 12.92 2.98
N GLY A 604 13.39 14.24 2.95
CA GLY A 604 12.74 15.02 4.00
C GLY A 604 13.63 15.27 5.22
N ASN A 605 13.04 15.89 6.24
CA ASN A 605 13.69 16.17 7.53
C ASN A 605 12.76 15.84 8.68
N GLU A 606 13.24 15.06 9.65
CA GLU A 606 12.45 14.74 10.84
C GLU A 606 12.10 16.00 11.66
N PRO A 607 10.81 16.26 11.92
CA PRO A 607 10.41 17.40 12.75
C PRO A 607 11.04 17.36 14.14
N GLY A 608 11.57 18.49 14.60
CA GLY A 608 12.23 18.61 15.91
C GLY A 608 13.70 18.19 15.92
N TRP A 609 14.20 17.57 14.84
CA TRP A 609 15.62 17.26 14.69
C TRP A 609 16.43 18.50 14.30
N HIS A 610 17.65 18.59 14.81
CA HIS A 610 18.45 19.83 14.78
C HIS A 610 19.30 19.99 13.52
N GLU A 611 19.61 18.90 12.80
CA GLU A 611 20.42 18.93 11.57
C GLU A 611 19.58 18.66 10.32
N PRO A 612 19.81 19.38 9.21
CA PRO A 612 19.16 19.06 7.94
C PRO A 612 19.70 17.74 7.36
N GLY A 613 18.93 17.12 6.47
CA GLY A 613 19.31 15.88 5.80
C GLY A 613 19.15 14.64 6.67
N SER A 614 18.35 14.72 7.74
CA SER A 614 18.04 13.57 8.59
C SER A 614 17.21 12.51 7.88
N GLY A 615 16.53 12.86 6.78
CA GLY A 615 15.46 12.02 6.26
C GLY A 615 14.29 11.95 7.25
N THR A 616 13.20 11.32 6.84
CA THR A 616 12.09 11.00 7.74
C THR A 616 11.31 9.82 7.19
N GLU A 617 10.51 9.20 8.05
CA GLU A 617 9.53 8.22 7.60
C GLU A 617 8.64 8.81 6.51
N ASN A 618 8.43 8.03 5.47
CA ASN A 618 7.77 8.45 4.26
C ASN A 618 6.86 7.35 3.72
N TYR A 619 5.71 7.79 3.20
CA TYR A 619 4.67 6.94 2.63
C TYR A 619 4.04 7.62 1.42
N GLY A 620 3.61 6.84 0.43
CA GLY A 620 3.35 7.38 -0.91
C GLY A 620 4.61 7.36 -1.77
N GLY A 621 4.44 7.37 -3.08
CA GLY A 621 5.52 7.18 -4.05
C GLY A 621 5.81 8.43 -4.87
N PRO A 622 6.90 8.41 -5.65
CA PRO A 622 7.21 9.46 -6.60
C PRO A 622 6.42 9.30 -7.90
N ILE A 623 6.37 10.36 -8.70
CA ILE A 623 6.15 10.27 -10.16
C ILE A 623 7.37 10.82 -10.90
N VAL A 624 7.58 10.38 -12.13
CA VAL A 624 8.67 10.86 -13.00
C VAL A 624 8.13 11.35 -14.33
N THR A 625 8.83 12.33 -14.92
CA THR A 625 8.45 12.89 -16.22
C THR A 625 9.56 12.73 -17.26
N ALA A 626 9.16 12.73 -18.53
CA ALA A 626 10.09 12.75 -19.66
C ALA A 626 10.99 14.01 -19.67
N SER A 627 10.55 15.13 -19.06
CA SER A 627 11.38 16.33 -18.90
C SER A 627 12.58 16.18 -17.96
N GLY A 628 12.69 15.06 -17.25
CA GLY A 628 13.80 14.80 -16.33
C GLY A 628 13.52 15.18 -14.88
N LEU A 629 12.26 15.34 -14.50
CA LEU A 629 11.86 15.65 -13.14
C LEU A 629 11.29 14.42 -12.42
N LEU A 630 11.43 14.44 -11.10
CA LEU A 630 10.79 13.52 -10.16
C LEU A 630 10.05 14.34 -9.11
N PHE A 631 8.76 14.08 -8.90
CA PHE A 631 7.93 14.76 -7.89
C PHE A 631 7.50 13.80 -6.79
N ILE A 632 7.57 14.24 -5.52
CA ILE A 632 7.20 13.43 -4.35
C ILE A 632 6.82 14.28 -3.14
N GLY A 633 5.79 13.89 -2.40
CA GLY A 633 5.31 14.57 -1.18
C GLY A 633 5.33 13.72 0.10
N ALA A 634 5.82 12.48 -0.01
CA ALA A 634 5.66 11.36 0.92
C ALA A 634 6.07 11.57 2.39
N THR A 635 6.74 12.68 2.72
CA THR A 635 7.49 12.86 3.96
C THR A 635 6.66 13.47 5.08
N LYS A 636 6.97 13.06 6.32
CA LYS A 636 6.35 13.57 7.56
C LYS A 636 6.43 15.10 7.72
N ASP A 637 7.46 15.74 7.15
CA ASP A 637 7.65 17.19 7.18
C ASP A 637 6.66 18.00 6.33
N GLY A 638 5.83 17.34 5.52
CA GLY A 638 4.75 17.98 4.78
C GLY A 638 5.17 18.78 3.56
N MET A 639 6.37 18.55 3.04
CA MET A 639 6.87 19.23 1.86
C MET A 639 6.60 18.43 0.58
N PHE A 640 6.13 19.11 -0.47
CA PHE A 640 6.09 18.58 -1.83
C PHE A 640 7.31 19.04 -2.60
N ARG A 641 8.02 18.12 -3.27
CA ARG A 641 9.35 18.37 -3.83
C ARG A 641 9.45 17.94 -5.28
N ALA A 642 10.32 18.64 -6.02
CA ALA A 642 10.76 18.27 -7.36
C ALA A 642 12.28 18.11 -7.39
N PHE A 643 12.76 16.98 -7.90
CA PHE A 643 14.16 16.63 -8.05
C PHE A 643 14.53 16.49 -9.52
N ASP A 644 15.78 16.78 -9.86
CA ASP A 644 16.40 16.33 -11.10
C ASP A 644 16.56 14.80 -11.03
N LYS A 645 15.85 14.06 -11.89
CA LYS A 645 15.85 12.58 -11.83
C LYS A 645 17.20 11.94 -12.15
N ARG A 646 18.13 12.67 -12.79
CA ARG A 646 19.45 12.13 -13.16
C ARG A 646 20.46 12.28 -12.04
N THR A 647 20.32 13.33 -11.21
CA THR A 647 21.33 13.71 -10.22
C THR A 647 20.84 13.66 -8.77
N GLY A 648 19.52 13.56 -8.54
CA GLY A 648 18.92 13.66 -7.21
C GLY A 648 18.94 15.09 -6.65
N ARG A 649 19.32 16.10 -7.43
CA ARG A 649 19.37 17.49 -6.95
C ARG A 649 17.96 18.03 -6.74
N LEU A 650 17.66 18.53 -5.55
CA LEU A 650 16.41 19.27 -5.27
C LEU A 650 16.36 20.55 -6.12
N LEU A 651 15.26 20.75 -6.85
CA LEU A 651 15.06 21.90 -7.74
C LEU A 651 13.96 22.85 -7.26
N TRP A 652 12.96 22.32 -6.57
CA TRP A 652 11.81 23.06 -6.06
C TRP A 652 11.19 22.31 -4.89
N GLU A 653 10.67 23.05 -3.91
CA GLU A 653 9.83 22.50 -2.86
C GLU A 653 8.82 23.52 -2.34
N VAL A 654 7.70 23.04 -1.80
CA VAL A 654 6.65 23.85 -1.19
C VAL A 654 6.03 23.12 -0.01
N GLU A 655 5.62 23.86 1.03
CA GLU A 655 4.87 23.29 2.15
C GLU A 655 3.42 23.00 1.72
N LEU A 656 2.94 21.79 1.98
CA LEU A 656 1.57 21.39 1.75
C LEU A 656 0.67 21.76 2.95
N PRO A 657 -0.65 21.93 2.73
CA PRO A 657 -1.58 22.20 3.84
C PRO A 657 -1.59 21.16 4.97
N ALA A 658 -1.25 19.92 4.63
CA ALA A 658 -0.95 18.80 5.52
C ALA A 658 -0.02 17.81 4.78
N PRO A 659 0.75 16.98 5.49
CA PRO A 659 1.58 15.95 4.84
C PRO A 659 0.79 15.03 3.91
N ALA A 660 1.35 14.74 2.75
CA ALA A 660 0.73 13.91 1.73
C ALA A 660 1.34 12.51 1.74
N PHE A 661 0.55 11.50 2.12
CA PHE A 661 0.96 10.09 2.09
C PHE A 661 0.40 9.35 0.86
N ALA A 662 0.14 10.11 -0.20
CA ALA A 662 -0.38 9.66 -1.48
C ALA A 662 0.66 9.91 -2.58
N THR A 663 0.63 9.10 -3.63
CA THR A 663 1.40 9.34 -4.86
C THR A 663 0.70 10.41 -5.69
N PRO A 664 1.39 11.46 -6.18
CA PRO A 664 0.79 12.50 -7.02
C PRO A 664 0.38 11.96 -8.40
N SER A 665 -0.43 12.72 -9.13
CA SER A 665 -0.74 12.47 -10.54
C SER A 665 -0.34 13.69 -11.38
N THR A 666 0.06 13.48 -12.63
CA THR A 666 0.28 14.59 -13.58
C THR A 666 -0.52 14.37 -14.85
N TYR A 667 -1.08 15.45 -15.40
CA TYR A 667 -2.00 15.41 -16.52
C TYR A 667 -1.93 16.72 -17.30
N GLN A 668 -2.59 16.77 -18.46
CA GLN A 668 -2.72 17.99 -19.25
C GLN A 668 -4.18 18.20 -19.62
N VAL A 669 -4.69 19.42 -19.47
CA VAL A 669 -6.01 19.85 -19.95
C VAL A 669 -5.83 21.12 -20.74
N ASN A 670 -6.43 21.19 -21.94
CA ASN A 670 -6.37 22.38 -22.80
C ASN A 670 -4.93 22.89 -23.03
N GLY A 671 -3.95 21.98 -23.12
CA GLY A 671 -2.55 22.33 -23.35
C GLY A 671 -1.77 22.81 -22.12
N LYS A 672 -2.39 22.84 -20.93
CA LYS A 672 -1.74 23.22 -19.67
C LYS A 672 -1.49 21.98 -18.81
N GLN A 673 -0.23 21.77 -18.41
CA GLN A 673 0.18 20.64 -17.57
C GLN A 673 -0.08 20.96 -16.10
N TYR A 674 -0.65 19.99 -15.38
CA TYR A 674 -0.92 20.05 -13.96
C TYR A 674 -0.24 18.90 -13.23
N ILE A 675 0.04 19.11 -11.94
CA ILE A 675 0.44 18.07 -11.00
C ILE A 675 -0.46 18.19 -9.77
N VAL A 676 -1.16 17.13 -9.39
CA VAL A 676 -2.10 17.11 -8.27
C VAL A 676 -1.70 16.10 -7.21
N ILE A 677 -1.89 16.44 -5.94
CA ILE A 677 -1.60 15.57 -4.80
C ILE A 677 -2.67 15.69 -3.72
N ALA A 678 -2.96 14.59 -3.04
CA ALA A 678 -3.89 14.53 -1.92
C ALA A 678 -3.17 14.71 -0.57
N CYS A 679 -3.64 15.66 0.22
CA CYS A 679 -3.05 16.13 1.48
C CYS A 679 -3.97 15.77 2.65
N GLY A 680 -3.85 14.54 3.17
CA GLY A 680 -4.66 14.04 4.29
C GLY A 680 -3.98 14.01 5.67
N GLY A 681 -2.65 13.91 5.71
CA GLY A 681 -1.87 13.79 6.95
C GLY A 681 -2.35 12.65 7.86
N THR A 682 -2.51 12.92 9.16
CA THR A 682 -2.95 12.00 10.22
C THR A 682 -1.97 10.87 10.56
N LYS A 683 -1.42 10.17 9.57
CA LYS A 683 -0.40 9.13 9.80
C LYS A 683 0.87 9.77 10.39
N LEU A 684 1.60 9.00 11.20
CA LEU A 684 2.79 9.46 11.94
C LEU A 684 2.53 10.64 12.90
N GLY A 685 1.29 10.78 13.39
CA GLY A 685 0.88 11.88 14.27
C GLY A 685 0.87 13.25 13.57
N THR A 686 0.87 13.27 12.23
CA THR A 686 0.89 14.53 11.48
C THR A 686 -0.45 15.25 11.52
N LYS A 687 -0.41 16.56 11.24
CA LYS A 687 -1.60 17.42 11.16
C LYS A 687 -2.65 16.81 10.23
N LYS A 688 -3.92 16.80 10.65
CA LYS A 688 -5.04 16.35 9.82
C LYS A 688 -5.23 17.27 8.62
N GLY A 689 -5.48 16.68 7.46
CA GLY A 689 -5.79 17.36 6.21
C GLY A 689 -7.06 16.83 5.56
N ASN A 690 -7.47 17.51 4.50
CA ASN A 690 -8.67 17.19 3.71
C ASN A 690 -8.61 17.78 2.30
N GLN A 691 -7.43 18.08 1.77
CA GLN A 691 -7.31 18.87 0.55
C GLN A 691 -6.65 18.10 -0.57
N TYR A 692 -7.10 18.35 -1.80
CA TYR A 692 -6.36 18.08 -3.02
C TYR A 692 -5.78 19.41 -3.51
N VAL A 693 -4.50 19.41 -3.87
CA VAL A 693 -3.78 20.61 -4.32
C VAL A 693 -3.20 20.33 -5.69
N ALA A 694 -3.54 21.17 -6.68
CA ALA A 694 -2.96 21.11 -8.02
C ALA A 694 -2.04 22.29 -8.29
N PHE A 695 -0.91 22.00 -8.92
CA PHE A 695 0.12 22.94 -9.30
C PHE A 695 0.26 23.03 -10.81
N SER A 696 0.63 24.20 -11.31
CA SER A 696 0.99 24.44 -12.70
C SER A 696 1.87 25.69 -12.83
N LEU A 697 2.50 25.86 -14.00
CA LEU A 697 3.10 27.12 -14.44
C LEU A 697 2.07 28.25 -14.64
#